data_AF-A0AAN7C358-F1
#
_entry.id   AF-A0AAN7C358-F1
#
_cell.length_a   1.000
_cell.length_b   1.000
_cell.length_c   1.000
_cell.angle_alpha   90.00
_cell.angle_beta   90.00
_cell.angle_gamma   90.00
#
_symmetry.space_group_name_H-M   'P 1'
#
loop_
_entity.id
_entity.type
_entity.pdbx_description
1 polymer ?
#
loop_
_entity_poly.entity_id
_entity_poly.type
_entity_poly.pdbx_seq_one_letter_code
_entity_poly.pdbx_strand_id
1 'polypeptide(L)'
;MGFAVLPALLPDIRKVYDAYFAAFRNDRMGEIMLQILFPSGVDSPEFRAAHAAGTVDWLHKSTTQYTYKCVDMDTGDIVGMGLLDVYMPPGRPDEERKFEGVPWLEGAQRERAEKVLRPLWEAREKLLGGQPYIYVHVIGVLPEHQGKKAGAAMVSFGIDLCDRTGLPLYFEASPTTVGMYEKFGYERLKETIVHKAELLGTEEDVSVPLMVRMPKAAGGMGFYEWKEKGYPSFGKLGAPTGKALSRLPSWGQLVRMSLAKVKNVVVVGAAFAGYFATRFLAGSLPRNGRYRVVVIEPNSHFNFTWVLPRFCVVEGHEHKAFIPYTPAFFAQGPKGMVRWVRDHVTSVQKGHVVLRSGDRIPYEFLIIATGSTVGSEGLPSRVGSEDKEEGVELLKAMQARIKAATRIVVAGGGAAGVELATDAKNHYPDKSVTLVHSRQAVMHRFGSGLQKATLEALQRLHIEVVLGERVDFDSVDGKSVTLSSGRKIDCDCFINCTGQKPASGLVADVAPKAISPSGHIRVKPTLQIDDDSLPNVFVCGDVADTGVPNPNGRLAMRQAEIASDNVVLMARGKEPRYTYKPAWGDGVIKLTLGLDRSITHFWDGKSELLFPAKDRDIAMAVDRAWSAISAKPFHDTGVHDTPAEKRVY
;
A
#
# COMPACT_ATOMS: atom_id res chain seq x y z
N MET A 1 -2.68 -28.86 1.06
CA MET A 1 -1.72 -27.88 0.52
C MET A 1 -1.79 -27.97 -0.99
N GLY A 2 -1.92 -26.86 -1.69
CA GLY A 2 -2.41 -26.88 -3.06
C GLY A 2 -1.92 -25.70 -3.90
N PHE A 3 -2.10 -25.83 -5.20
CA PHE A 3 -1.79 -24.80 -6.16
C PHE A 3 -3.04 -24.00 -6.48
N ALA A 4 -2.90 -22.69 -6.67
CA ALA A 4 -3.96 -21.83 -7.19
C ALA A 4 -3.62 -21.36 -8.60
N VAL A 5 -4.59 -21.45 -9.51
CA VAL A 5 -4.46 -20.91 -10.86
C VAL A 5 -5.20 -19.59 -10.94
N LEU A 6 -4.48 -18.54 -11.34
CA LEU A 6 -4.95 -17.16 -11.34
C LEU A 6 -4.60 -16.51 -12.69
N PRO A 7 -5.33 -15.50 -13.15
CA PRO A 7 -4.86 -14.66 -14.26
C PRO A 7 -3.48 -14.05 -13.94
N ALA A 8 -2.62 -13.94 -14.96
CA ALA A 8 -1.37 -13.19 -14.81
C ALA A 8 -1.67 -11.69 -14.97
N LEU A 9 -1.12 -10.88 -14.05
CA LEU A 9 -1.21 -9.41 -14.13
C LEU A 9 0.02 -8.85 -14.83
N LEU A 10 -0.04 -7.61 -15.33
CA LEU A 10 1.11 -6.95 -15.98
C LEU A 10 2.41 -6.99 -15.15
N PRO A 11 2.38 -6.77 -13.81
CA PRO A 11 3.59 -6.91 -12.99
C PRO A 11 4.13 -8.35 -12.87
N ASP A 12 3.30 -9.35 -13.14
CA ASP A 12 3.69 -10.76 -13.09
C ASP A 12 4.43 -11.21 -14.36
N ILE A 13 4.28 -10.50 -15.48
CA ILE A 13 4.70 -10.97 -16.81
C ILE A 13 6.15 -11.44 -16.84
N ARG A 14 7.07 -10.70 -16.23
CA ARG A 14 8.48 -11.12 -16.15
C ARG A 14 8.61 -12.48 -15.46
N LYS A 15 8.07 -12.64 -14.24
CA LYS A 15 8.15 -13.89 -13.47
C LYS A 15 7.42 -15.06 -14.14
N VAL A 16 6.28 -14.78 -14.78
CA VAL A 16 5.48 -15.76 -15.50
C VAL A 16 6.25 -16.29 -16.71
N TYR A 17 6.89 -15.43 -17.48
CA TYR A 17 7.73 -15.87 -18.60
C TYR A 17 9.05 -16.47 -18.13
N ASP A 18 9.58 -16.07 -16.96
CA ASP A 18 10.69 -16.77 -16.34
C ASP A 18 10.37 -18.24 -16.05
N ALA A 19 9.17 -18.51 -15.50
CA ALA A 19 8.67 -19.86 -15.32
C ALA A 19 8.48 -20.61 -16.65
N TYR A 20 7.97 -19.95 -17.69
CA TYR A 20 7.85 -20.52 -19.05
C TYR A 20 9.20 -20.97 -19.62
N PHE A 21 10.18 -20.07 -19.67
CA PHE A 21 11.48 -20.39 -20.26
C PHE A 21 12.25 -21.45 -19.44
N ALA A 22 12.04 -21.50 -18.13
CA ALA A 22 12.64 -22.53 -17.28
C ALA A 22 11.93 -23.90 -17.41
N ALA A 23 10.61 -23.93 -17.61
CA ALA A 23 9.81 -25.16 -17.66
C ALA A 23 10.27 -26.14 -18.74
N PHE A 24 10.78 -25.63 -19.86
CA PHE A 24 11.15 -26.42 -21.03
C PHE A 24 12.63 -26.82 -21.08
N ARG A 25 13.46 -26.42 -20.10
CA ARG A 25 14.89 -26.80 -20.07
C ARG A 25 15.12 -28.31 -19.93
N ASN A 26 14.18 -29.02 -19.30
CA ASN A 26 14.26 -30.46 -19.09
C ASN A 26 13.30 -31.25 -20.00
N ASP A 27 12.60 -30.56 -20.93
CA ASP A 27 11.74 -31.19 -21.92
C ASP A 27 12.40 -31.06 -23.30
N ARG A 28 12.85 -32.18 -23.87
CA ARG A 28 13.61 -32.21 -25.13
C ARG A 28 12.91 -31.45 -26.26
N MET A 29 11.58 -31.55 -26.35
CA MET A 29 10.83 -30.90 -27.42
C MET A 29 10.67 -29.40 -27.18
N GLY A 30 10.34 -29.00 -25.95
CA GLY A 30 10.29 -27.60 -25.56
C GLY A 30 11.62 -26.90 -25.72
N GLU A 31 12.73 -27.55 -25.38
CA GLU A 31 14.08 -27.00 -25.57
C GLU A 31 14.38 -26.75 -27.06
N ILE A 32 14.09 -27.73 -27.93
CA ILE A 32 14.24 -27.57 -29.39
C ILE A 32 13.39 -26.40 -29.90
N MET A 33 12.13 -26.30 -29.46
CA MET A 33 11.25 -25.22 -29.88
C MET A 33 11.74 -23.85 -29.42
N LEU A 34 12.25 -23.74 -28.19
CA LEU A 34 12.87 -22.50 -27.72
C LEU A 34 14.10 -22.12 -28.54
N GLN A 35 14.95 -23.08 -28.91
CA GLN A 35 16.11 -22.82 -29.77
C GLN A 35 15.72 -22.39 -31.18
N ILE A 36 14.63 -22.93 -31.73
CA ILE A 36 14.13 -22.56 -33.06
C ILE A 36 13.52 -21.15 -33.05
N LEU A 37 12.75 -20.81 -32.01
CA LEU A 37 12.06 -19.52 -31.91
C LEU A 37 12.97 -18.40 -31.40
N PHE A 38 14.00 -18.74 -30.62
CA PHE A 38 14.93 -17.81 -29.97
C PHE A 38 16.38 -18.33 -30.09
N PRO A 39 16.95 -18.38 -31.30
CA PRO A 39 18.26 -18.98 -31.57
C PRO A 39 19.42 -18.28 -30.86
N SER A 40 19.26 -17.00 -30.51
CA SER A 40 20.25 -16.21 -29.74
C SER A 40 20.23 -16.50 -28.24
N GLY A 41 19.39 -17.44 -27.80
CA GLY A 41 19.19 -17.78 -26.40
C GLY A 41 18.15 -16.92 -25.71
N VAL A 42 17.66 -17.41 -24.56
CA VAL A 42 16.59 -16.78 -23.80
C VAL A 42 17.05 -16.24 -22.45
N ASP A 43 18.30 -16.46 -22.03
CA ASP A 43 18.73 -16.22 -20.64
C ASP A 43 19.37 -14.86 -20.37
N SER A 44 19.69 -14.08 -21.42
CA SER A 44 20.29 -12.76 -21.20
C SER A 44 19.30 -11.79 -20.54
N PRO A 45 19.73 -10.97 -19.56
CA PRO A 45 18.89 -9.96 -18.95
C PRO A 45 18.24 -9.01 -19.96
N GLU A 46 18.96 -8.67 -21.03
CA GLU A 46 18.50 -7.80 -22.12
C GLU A 46 17.34 -8.44 -22.87
N PHE A 47 17.45 -9.74 -23.22
CA PHE A 47 16.37 -10.48 -23.86
C PHE A 47 15.14 -10.55 -22.94
N ARG A 48 15.33 -10.89 -21.66
CA ARG A 48 14.23 -11.01 -20.69
C ARG A 48 13.47 -9.70 -20.54
N ALA A 49 14.18 -8.57 -20.49
CA ALA A 49 13.58 -7.25 -20.42
C ALA A 49 12.82 -6.89 -21.70
N ALA A 50 13.43 -7.10 -22.87
CA ALA A 50 12.83 -6.80 -24.16
C ALA A 50 11.60 -7.67 -24.44
N HIS A 51 11.68 -8.97 -24.17
CA HIS A 51 10.57 -9.92 -24.31
C HIS A 51 9.40 -9.52 -23.40
N ALA A 52 9.66 -9.23 -22.12
CA ALA A 52 8.62 -8.80 -21.20
C ALA A 52 7.95 -7.49 -21.64
N ALA A 53 8.71 -6.51 -22.11
CA ALA A 53 8.19 -5.25 -22.63
C ALA A 53 7.31 -5.48 -23.89
N GLY A 54 7.78 -6.29 -24.83
CA GLY A 54 7.02 -6.66 -26.03
C GLY A 54 5.73 -7.43 -25.71
N THR A 55 5.77 -8.34 -24.74
CA THR A 55 4.57 -9.05 -24.26
C THR A 55 3.57 -8.08 -23.64
N VAL A 56 4.02 -7.14 -22.80
CA VAL A 56 3.13 -6.13 -22.18
C VAL A 56 2.48 -5.27 -23.25
N ASP A 57 3.23 -4.82 -24.27
CA ASP A 57 2.69 -4.06 -25.39
C ASP A 57 1.66 -4.88 -26.20
N TRP A 58 1.93 -6.16 -26.46
CA TRP A 58 0.99 -7.06 -27.14
C TRP A 58 -0.31 -7.27 -26.33
N LEU A 59 -0.20 -7.50 -25.02
CA LEU A 59 -1.37 -7.68 -24.14
C LEU A 59 -2.26 -6.44 -24.05
N HIS A 60 -1.73 -5.24 -24.34
CA HIS A 60 -2.55 -4.03 -24.45
C HIS A 60 -3.40 -3.99 -25.73
N LYS A 61 -3.01 -4.72 -26.77
CA LYS A 61 -3.66 -4.74 -28.09
C LYS A 61 -4.54 -5.97 -28.29
N SER A 62 -4.12 -7.11 -27.73
CA SER A 62 -4.84 -8.38 -27.89
C SER A 62 -6.18 -8.37 -27.18
N THR A 63 -7.23 -8.80 -27.89
CA THR A 63 -8.60 -8.96 -27.38
C THR A 63 -8.93 -10.42 -27.06
N THR A 64 -8.07 -11.35 -27.46
CA THR A 64 -8.32 -12.79 -27.45
C THR A 64 -7.31 -13.57 -26.62
N GLN A 65 -6.11 -13.06 -26.38
CA GLN A 65 -5.06 -13.78 -25.67
C GLN A 65 -5.09 -13.55 -24.15
N TYR A 66 -4.93 -14.63 -23.40
CA TYR A 66 -4.98 -14.67 -21.94
C TYR A 66 -3.79 -15.45 -21.38
N THR A 67 -3.00 -14.76 -20.57
CA THR A 67 -1.94 -15.38 -19.77
C THR A 67 -2.46 -15.65 -18.36
N TYR A 68 -2.21 -16.86 -17.85
CA TYR A 68 -2.53 -17.25 -16.49
C TYR A 68 -1.31 -17.89 -15.82
N LYS A 69 -1.32 -17.88 -14.48
CA LYS A 69 -0.20 -18.31 -13.64
C LYS A 69 -0.66 -19.34 -12.62
N CYS A 70 0.22 -20.26 -12.30
CA CYS A 70 0.07 -21.18 -11.19
C CYS A 70 0.90 -20.67 -10.02
N VAL A 71 0.27 -20.56 -8.84
CA VAL A 71 0.90 -20.08 -7.62
C VAL A 71 0.93 -21.22 -6.60
N ASP A 72 2.10 -21.45 -6.02
CA ASP A 72 2.22 -22.29 -4.83
C ASP A 72 1.63 -21.53 -3.63
N MET A 73 0.60 -22.09 -2.99
CA MET A 73 -0.11 -21.38 -1.92
C MET A 73 0.66 -21.34 -0.61
N ASP A 74 1.68 -22.19 -0.44
CA ASP A 74 2.49 -22.23 0.76
C ASP A 74 3.59 -21.16 0.71
N THR A 75 4.20 -20.95 -0.47
CA THR A 75 5.28 -19.95 -0.66
C THR A 75 4.78 -18.62 -1.22
N GLY A 76 3.72 -18.64 -2.03
CA GLY A 76 3.24 -17.50 -2.81
C GLY A 76 3.97 -17.30 -4.14
N ASP A 77 4.87 -18.22 -4.52
CA ASP A 77 5.66 -18.11 -5.74
C ASP A 77 4.87 -18.49 -6.98
N ILE A 78 5.22 -17.84 -8.10
CA ILE A 78 4.72 -18.22 -9.42
C ILE A 78 5.53 -19.42 -9.89
N VAL A 79 4.89 -20.57 -9.97
CA VAL A 79 5.51 -21.86 -10.29
C VAL A 79 5.12 -22.40 -11.66
N GLY A 80 4.23 -21.72 -12.37
CA GLY A 80 3.84 -22.10 -13.72
C GLY A 80 3.16 -20.98 -14.51
N MET A 81 3.16 -21.13 -15.82
CA MET A 81 2.65 -20.21 -16.82
C MET A 81 1.76 -20.96 -17.81
N GLY A 82 0.63 -20.35 -18.15
CA GLY A 82 -0.25 -20.83 -19.20
C GLY A 82 -0.64 -19.69 -20.12
N LEU A 83 -0.73 -19.99 -21.41
CA LEU A 83 -1.15 -19.04 -22.44
C LEU A 83 -2.24 -19.68 -23.29
N LEU A 84 -3.36 -18.99 -23.43
CA LEU A 84 -4.45 -19.41 -24.30
C LEU A 84 -5.06 -18.23 -25.03
N ASP A 85 -5.66 -18.47 -26.18
CA ASP A 85 -6.59 -17.55 -26.82
C ASP A 85 -8.03 -18.05 -26.64
N VAL A 86 -8.97 -17.14 -26.42
CA VAL A 86 -10.41 -17.44 -26.39
C VAL A 86 -11.08 -16.73 -27.55
N TYR A 87 -11.51 -17.50 -28.55
CA TYR A 87 -12.24 -16.99 -29.70
C TYR A 87 -13.74 -17.17 -29.46
N MET A 88 -14.42 -16.07 -29.12
CA MET A 88 -15.85 -16.05 -28.85
C MET A 88 -16.68 -15.96 -30.15
N PRO A 89 -17.97 -16.32 -30.13
CA PRO A 89 -18.88 -16.09 -31.27
C PRO A 89 -18.88 -14.62 -31.72
N PRO A 90 -18.91 -14.34 -33.04
CA PRO A 90 -19.17 -15.28 -34.14
C PRO A 90 -18.00 -16.16 -34.59
N GLY A 91 -16.82 -16.04 -33.97
CA GLY A 91 -15.57 -16.69 -34.41
C GLY A 91 -14.53 -15.66 -34.85
N ARG A 92 -13.40 -16.11 -35.40
CA ARG A 92 -12.29 -15.22 -35.81
C ARG A 92 -12.53 -14.57 -37.18
N PRO A 93 -12.37 -13.25 -37.33
CA PRO A 93 -12.36 -12.57 -38.63
C PRO A 93 -11.26 -13.08 -39.55
N ASP A 94 -11.46 -13.01 -40.88
CA ASP A 94 -10.49 -13.49 -41.87
C ASP A 94 -9.12 -12.79 -41.80
N GLU A 95 -9.08 -11.54 -41.34
CA GLU A 95 -7.83 -10.82 -41.14
C GLU A 95 -6.98 -11.43 -40.02
N GLU A 96 -7.59 -11.77 -38.88
CA GLU A 96 -6.93 -12.42 -37.73
C GLU A 96 -6.58 -13.89 -38.00
N ARG A 97 -7.06 -14.45 -39.11
CA ARG A 97 -6.78 -15.84 -39.49
C ARG A 97 -5.47 -16.00 -40.24
N LYS A 98 -4.90 -14.92 -40.78
CA LYS A 98 -3.68 -14.98 -41.61
C LYS A 98 -2.47 -15.49 -40.82
N PHE A 99 -1.61 -16.24 -41.49
CA PHE A 99 -0.34 -16.64 -40.91
C PHE A 99 0.64 -15.47 -40.97
N GLU A 100 0.90 -14.84 -39.84
CA GLU A 100 1.82 -13.69 -39.73
C GLU A 100 3.31 -14.10 -39.69
N GLY A 101 3.59 -15.41 -39.59
CA GLY A 101 4.94 -15.93 -39.50
C GLY A 101 5.60 -15.63 -38.17
N VAL A 102 6.93 -15.52 -38.19
CA VAL A 102 7.75 -15.23 -36.99
C VAL A 102 8.46 -13.91 -37.18
N PRO A 103 7.80 -12.77 -36.87
CA PRO A 103 8.27 -11.44 -37.29
C PRO A 103 9.58 -11.00 -36.61
N TRP A 104 10.02 -11.65 -35.53
CA TRP A 104 11.27 -11.36 -34.83
C TRP A 104 12.47 -12.16 -35.33
N LEU A 105 12.30 -13.03 -36.34
CA LEU A 105 13.39 -13.76 -36.99
C LEU A 105 13.59 -13.26 -38.43
N GLU A 106 14.80 -13.44 -38.95
CA GLU A 106 15.15 -13.09 -40.32
C GLU A 106 15.91 -14.23 -41.03
N GLY A 107 15.98 -14.18 -42.36
CA GLY A 107 16.75 -15.12 -43.19
C GLY A 107 16.44 -16.60 -42.95
N ALA A 108 17.48 -17.42 -42.92
CA ALA A 108 17.37 -18.88 -42.75
C ALA A 108 16.75 -19.30 -41.41
N GLN A 109 16.91 -18.50 -40.36
CA GLN A 109 16.30 -18.79 -39.05
C GLN A 109 14.78 -18.64 -39.10
N ARG A 110 14.28 -17.56 -39.74
CA ARG A 110 12.84 -17.38 -39.98
C ARG A 110 12.27 -18.50 -40.84
N GLU A 111 12.97 -18.85 -41.93
CA GLU A 111 12.52 -19.92 -42.83
C GLU A 111 12.40 -21.26 -42.10
N ARG A 112 13.39 -21.60 -41.25
CA ARG A 112 13.36 -22.80 -40.41
C ARG A 112 12.18 -22.77 -39.44
N ALA A 113 11.98 -21.68 -38.71
CA ALA A 113 10.90 -21.56 -37.73
C ALA A 113 9.51 -21.62 -38.40
N GLU A 114 9.32 -20.98 -39.55
CA GLU A 114 8.06 -21.04 -40.28
C GLU A 114 7.78 -22.43 -40.86
N LYS A 115 8.79 -23.20 -41.28
CA LYS A 115 8.61 -24.61 -41.69
C LYS A 115 8.12 -25.50 -40.54
N VAL A 116 8.40 -25.13 -39.29
CA VAL A 116 7.85 -25.81 -38.09
C VAL A 116 6.45 -25.30 -37.77
N LEU A 117 6.22 -23.99 -37.74
CA LEU A 117 4.95 -23.43 -37.25
C LEU A 117 3.82 -23.46 -38.27
N ARG A 118 4.12 -23.38 -39.57
CA ARG A 118 3.10 -23.29 -40.63
C ARG A 118 2.21 -24.53 -40.68
N PRO A 119 2.71 -25.77 -40.61
CA PRO A 119 1.84 -26.96 -40.56
C PRO A 119 0.88 -26.97 -39.36
N LEU A 120 1.32 -26.46 -38.20
CA LEU A 120 0.48 -26.33 -36.99
C LEU A 120 -0.66 -25.34 -37.23
N TRP A 121 -0.34 -24.17 -37.78
CA TRP A 121 -1.33 -23.17 -38.16
C TRP A 121 -2.30 -23.70 -39.23
N GLU A 122 -1.83 -24.37 -40.28
CA GLU A 122 -2.67 -24.92 -41.37
C GLU A 122 -3.67 -25.95 -40.85
N ALA A 123 -3.23 -26.87 -39.98
CA ALA A 123 -4.12 -27.86 -39.39
C ALA A 123 -5.19 -27.19 -38.53
N ARG A 124 -4.81 -26.24 -37.67
CA ARG A 124 -5.76 -25.50 -36.83
C ARG A 124 -6.77 -24.71 -37.68
N GLU A 125 -6.33 -24.00 -38.73
CA GLU A 125 -7.26 -23.29 -39.62
C GLU A 125 -8.19 -24.23 -40.37
N LYS A 126 -7.69 -25.38 -40.82
CA LYS A 126 -8.51 -26.41 -41.48
C LYS A 126 -9.56 -27.01 -40.55
N LEU A 127 -9.25 -27.15 -39.27
CA LEU A 127 -10.10 -27.80 -38.28
C LEU A 127 -11.09 -26.84 -37.61
N LEU A 128 -10.67 -25.61 -37.33
CA LEU A 128 -11.37 -24.67 -36.44
C LEU A 128 -11.42 -23.25 -37.02
N GLY A 129 -10.93 -23.03 -38.24
CA GLY A 129 -10.91 -21.71 -38.88
C GLY A 129 -12.30 -21.09 -38.96
N GLY A 130 -12.44 -19.90 -38.38
CA GLY A 130 -13.72 -19.17 -38.31
C GLY A 130 -14.69 -19.66 -37.22
N GLN A 131 -14.35 -20.70 -36.45
CA GLN A 131 -15.20 -21.20 -35.37
C GLN A 131 -14.86 -20.53 -34.03
N PRO A 132 -15.80 -20.51 -33.07
CA PRO A 132 -15.53 -20.20 -31.68
C PRO A 132 -14.86 -21.38 -30.96
N TYR A 133 -13.69 -21.17 -30.36
CA TYR A 133 -12.95 -22.19 -29.61
C TYR A 133 -11.93 -21.54 -28.66
N ILE A 134 -11.38 -22.33 -27.76
CA ILE A 134 -10.24 -21.96 -26.93
C ILE A 134 -9.00 -22.64 -27.47
N TYR A 135 -7.95 -21.87 -27.75
CA TYR A 135 -6.66 -22.38 -28.19
C TYR A 135 -5.65 -22.28 -27.05
N VAL A 136 -5.10 -23.39 -26.57
CA VAL A 136 -4.03 -23.36 -25.57
C VAL A 136 -2.68 -23.39 -26.28
N HIS A 137 -1.95 -22.28 -26.24
CA HIS A 137 -0.61 -22.20 -26.84
C HIS A 137 0.40 -22.99 -26.04
N VAL A 138 0.39 -22.85 -24.72
CA VAL A 138 1.37 -23.50 -23.85
C VAL A 138 0.90 -23.59 -22.40
N ILE A 139 1.36 -24.64 -21.72
CA ILE A 139 1.37 -24.79 -20.27
C ILE A 139 2.79 -25.20 -19.86
N GLY A 140 3.43 -24.41 -19.00
CA GLY A 140 4.76 -24.66 -18.47
C GLY A 140 4.75 -24.60 -16.94
N VAL A 141 5.44 -25.54 -16.30
CA VAL A 141 5.63 -25.59 -14.84
C VAL A 141 7.12 -25.72 -14.55
N LEU A 142 7.60 -24.94 -13.58
CA LEU A 142 8.99 -24.98 -13.13
C LEU A 142 9.43 -26.43 -12.83
N PRO A 143 10.63 -26.86 -13.26
CA PRO A 143 11.07 -28.25 -13.13
C PRO A 143 10.93 -28.83 -11.71
N GLU A 144 11.28 -28.07 -10.68
CA GLU A 144 11.21 -28.46 -9.27
C GLU A 144 9.77 -28.55 -8.72
N HIS A 145 8.77 -28.11 -9.49
CA HIS A 145 7.34 -28.20 -9.20
C HIS A 145 6.60 -29.21 -10.10
N GLN A 146 7.29 -29.87 -11.02
CA GLN A 146 6.73 -30.94 -11.85
C GLN A 146 6.42 -32.20 -11.00
N GLY A 147 5.43 -32.99 -11.40
CA GLY A 147 4.95 -34.15 -10.63
C GLY A 147 4.15 -33.82 -9.35
N LYS A 148 4.10 -32.55 -8.93
CA LYS A 148 3.40 -32.11 -7.71
C LYS A 148 1.94 -31.70 -7.92
N LYS A 149 1.34 -31.98 -9.08
CA LYS A 149 -0.04 -31.59 -9.49
C LYS A 149 -0.25 -30.12 -9.90
N ALA A 150 0.79 -29.29 -9.96
CA ALA A 150 0.69 -27.93 -10.50
C ALA A 150 0.19 -27.93 -11.96
N GLY A 151 0.77 -28.76 -12.83
CA GLY A 151 0.33 -28.89 -14.22
C GLY A 151 -1.12 -29.39 -14.35
N ALA A 152 -1.52 -30.35 -13.51
CA ALA A 152 -2.90 -30.81 -13.44
C ALA A 152 -3.88 -29.68 -13.08
N ALA A 153 -3.53 -28.82 -12.12
CA ALA A 153 -4.35 -27.66 -11.76
C ALA A 153 -4.52 -26.68 -12.94
N MET A 154 -3.45 -26.44 -13.71
CA MET A 154 -3.48 -25.59 -14.90
C MET A 154 -4.36 -26.18 -16.02
N VAL A 155 -4.26 -27.49 -16.25
CA VAL A 155 -5.14 -28.19 -17.21
C VAL A 155 -6.60 -28.11 -16.76
N SER A 156 -6.89 -28.33 -15.48
CA SER A 156 -8.24 -28.19 -14.93
C SER A 156 -8.82 -26.80 -15.12
N PHE A 157 -8.00 -25.75 -15.03
CA PHE A 157 -8.45 -24.38 -15.33
C PHE A 157 -8.94 -24.22 -16.78
N GLY A 158 -8.21 -24.77 -17.75
CA GLY A 158 -8.65 -24.78 -19.14
C GLY A 158 -9.96 -25.55 -19.34
N ILE A 159 -10.11 -26.71 -18.70
CA ILE A 159 -11.34 -27.52 -18.73
C ILE A 159 -12.54 -26.76 -18.15
N ASP A 160 -12.35 -26.09 -17.02
CA ASP A 160 -13.39 -25.27 -16.41
C ASP A 160 -13.81 -24.13 -17.35
N LEU A 161 -12.86 -23.51 -18.06
CA LEU A 161 -13.14 -22.48 -19.06
C LEU A 161 -13.94 -23.04 -20.24
N CYS A 162 -13.53 -24.19 -20.77
CA CYS A 162 -14.24 -24.95 -21.80
C CYS A 162 -15.70 -25.22 -21.41
N ASP A 163 -15.92 -25.81 -20.23
CA ASP A 163 -17.26 -26.18 -19.76
C ASP A 163 -18.14 -24.95 -19.49
N ARG A 164 -17.57 -23.86 -18.94
CA ARG A 164 -18.34 -22.63 -18.63
C ARG A 164 -18.71 -21.82 -19.86
N THR A 165 -17.84 -21.82 -20.86
CA THR A 165 -18.06 -21.05 -22.10
C THR A 165 -18.86 -21.85 -23.13
N GLY A 166 -18.91 -23.19 -22.99
CA GLY A 166 -19.48 -24.06 -24.00
C GLY A 166 -18.64 -24.09 -25.28
N LEU A 167 -17.34 -23.76 -25.20
CA LEU A 167 -16.43 -23.74 -26.33
C LEU A 167 -15.52 -24.98 -26.31
N PRO A 168 -15.23 -25.62 -27.46
CA PRO A 168 -14.19 -26.63 -27.55
C PRO A 168 -12.81 -26.07 -27.19
N LEU A 169 -11.99 -26.89 -26.55
CA LEU A 169 -10.64 -26.55 -26.11
C LEU A 169 -9.62 -27.36 -26.90
N TYR A 170 -8.77 -26.70 -27.67
CA TYR A 170 -7.84 -27.32 -28.62
C TYR A 170 -6.39 -26.93 -28.31
N PHE A 171 -5.46 -27.88 -28.52
CA PHE A 171 -4.02 -27.62 -28.54
C PHE A 171 -3.23 -28.76 -29.21
N GLU A 172 -1.98 -28.45 -29.56
CA GLU A 172 -0.97 -29.39 -30.02
C GLU A 172 -0.18 -29.97 -28.83
N ALA A 173 -0.23 -31.29 -28.65
CA ALA A 173 0.40 -31.95 -27.51
C ALA A 173 1.81 -32.44 -27.84
N SER A 174 2.69 -32.44 -26.84
CA SER A 174 3.92 -33.25 -26.93
C SER A 174 3.58 -34.74 -26.82
N PRO A 175 4.23 -35.64 -27.59
CA PRO A 175 4.03 -37.09 -27.51
C PRO A 175 4.07 -37.66 -26.09
N THR A 176 4.92 -37.09 -25.23
CA THR A 176 5.12 -37.54 -23.84
C THR A 176 3.94 -37.21 -22.92
N THR A 177 3.08 -36.27 -23.31
CA THR A 177 2.00 -35.73 -22.47
C THR A 177 0.60 -36.21 -22.85
N VAL A 178 0.44 -36.87 -24.00
CA VAL A 178 -0.88 -37.22 -24.56
C VAL A 178 -1.70 -38.10 -23.61
N GLY A 179 -1.09 -39.14 -23.03
CA GLY A 179 -1.78 -40.04 -22.11
C GLY A 179 -2.25 -39.37 -20.82
N MET A 180 -1.66 -38.23 -20.44
CA MET A 180 -2.18 -37.41 -19.35
C MET A 180 -3.47 -36.69 -19.78
N TYR A 181 -3.49 -36.09 -20.96
CA TYR A 181 -4.64 -35.35 -21.47
C TYR A 181 -5.84 -36.27 -21.75
N GLU A 182 -5.62 -37.49 -22.24
CA GLU A 182 -6.70 -38.48 -22.41
C GLU A 182 -7.42 -38.77 -21.08
N LYS A 183 -6.70 -38.83 -19.95
CA LYS A 183 -7.30 -38.98 -18.61
C LYS A 183 -8.13 -37.76 -18.17
N PHE A 184 -7.87 -36.59 -18.74
CA PHE A 184 -8.65 -35.37 -18.53
C PHE A 184 -9.82 -35.22 -19.52
N GLY A 185 -10.11 -36.26 -20.31
CA GLY A 185 -11.25 -36.27 -21.23
C GLY A 185 -11.00 -35.45 -22.50
N TYR A 186 -9.74 -35.35 -22.93
CA TYR A 186 -9.39 -34.92 -24.28
C TYR A 186 -9.44 -36.11 -25.23
N GLU A 187 -9.93 -35.86 -26.43
CA GLU A 187 -9.90 -36.80 -27.56
C GLU A 187 -8.76 -36.41 -28.52
N ARG A 188 -8.17 -37.44 -29.14
CA ARG A 188 -7.12 -37.28 -30.15
C ARG A 188 -7.77 -37.13 -31.53
N LEU A 189 -7.35 -36.12 -32.28
CA LEU A 189 -7.79 -35.94 -33.67
C LEU A 189 -7.05 -36.88 -34.62
N LYS A 190 -7.68 -37.18 -35.75
CA LYS A 190 -7.13 -38.03 -36.83
C LYS A 190 -5.96 -37.36 -37.53
N GLU A 191 -5.97 -36.04 -37.65
CA GLU A 191 -4.85 -35.27 -38.17
C GLU A 191 -3.65 -35.36 -37.21
N THR A 192 -2.48 -35.65 -37.77
CA THR A 192 -1.19 -35.64 -37.06
C THR A 192 -0.20 -34.85 -37.90
N ILE A 193 0.55 -33.97 -37.27
CA ILE A 193 1.61 -33.20 -37.94
C ILE A 193 2.93 -33.91 -37.72
N VAL A 194 3.75 -34.00 -38.76
CA VAL A 194 5.08 -34.61 -38.67
C VAL A 194 6.12 -33.55 -38.96
N HIS A 195 6.93 -33.24 -37.94
CA HIS A 195 8.12 -32.43 -38.11
C HIS A 195 9.31 -33.33 -38.44
N LYS A 196 10.01 -32.99 -39.52
CA LYS A 196 11.14 -33.77 -40.02
C LYS A 196 12.33 -33.69 -39.06
N ALA A 197 13.02 -34.81 -38.90
CA ALA A 197 14.21 -34.95 -38.07
C ALA A 197 15.26 -33.86 -38.36
N GLU A 198 15.53 -33.63 -39.65
CA GLU A 198 16.43 -32.60 -40.16
C GLU A 198 16.03 -31.18 -39.70
N LEU A 199 14.72 -30.89 -39.68
CA LEU A 199 14.21 -29.56 -39.31
C LEU A 199 14.40 -29.30 -37.82
N LEU A 200 14.21 -30.33 -36.99
CA LEU A 200 14.31 -30.24 -35.53
C LEU A 200 15.72 -30.48 -35.01
N GLY A 201 16.61 -31.08 -35.81
CA GLY A 201 17.91 -31.57 -35.34
C GLY A 201 17.77 -32.82 -34.46
N THR A 202 16.76 -33.64 -34.71
CA THR A 202 16.52 -34.91 -34.00
C THR A 202 16.97 -36.11 -34.83
N GLU A 203 17.05 -37.29 -34.21
CA GLU A 203 17.38 -38.54 -34.90
C GLU A 203 16.21 -39.08 -35.74
N GLU A 204 14.99 -38.86 -35.25
CA GLU A 204 13.76 -39.34 -35.88
C GLU A 204 12.77 -38.21 -36.10
N ASP A 205 11.85 -38.42 -37.04
CA ASP A 205 10.71 -37.53 -37.28
C ASP A 205 9.80 -37.49 -36.04
N VAL A 206 9.33 -36.30 -35.68
CA VAL A 206 8.48 -36.11 -34.50
C VAL A 206 7.04 -35.89 -34.93
N SER A 207 6.17 -36.79 -34.49
CA SER A 207 4.73 -36.62 -34.65
C SER A 207 4.19 -35.72 -33.54
N VAL A 208 3.35 -34.75 -33.90
CA VAL A 208 2.66 -33.83 -32.98
C VAL A 208 1.16 -34.17 -32.98
N PRO A 209 0.67 -34.86 -31.93
CA PRO A 209 -0.74 -35.20 -31.80
C PRO A 209 -1.57 -33.94 -31.52
N LEU A 210 -2.71 -33.82 -32.21
CA LEU A 210 -3.66 -32.74 -31.98
C LEU A 210 -4.75 -33.23 -31.03
N MET A 211 -5.01 -32.46 -29.99
CA MET A 211 -5.95 -32.84 -28.93
C MET A 211 -7.07 -31.80 -28.85
N VAL A 212 -8.29 -32.27 -28.67
CA VAL A 212 -9.44 -31.41 -28.41
C VAL A 212 -10.24 -31.95 -27.25
N ARG A 213 -10.89 -31.06 -26.51
CA ARG A 213 -11.88 -31.42 -25.51
C ARG A 213 -13.18 -30.70 -25.81
N MET A 214 -14.24 -31.50 -25.92
CA MET A 214 -15.60 -30.99 -26.07
C MET A 214 -16.16 -30.55 -24.71
N PRO A 215 -16.90 -29.43 -24.66
CA PRO A 215 -17.50 -28.95 -23.42
C PRO A 215 -18.58 -29.89 -22.93
N LYS A 216 -18.86 -29.92 -21.62
CA LYS A 216 -19.99 -30.71 -21.06
C LYS A 216 -21.33 -30.45 -21.76
N ALA A 217 -21.57 -29.22 -22.21
CA ALA A 217 -22.77 -28.83 -22.95
C ALA A 217 -22.95 -29.58 -24.30
N ALA A 218 -21.90 -30.21 -24.83
CA ALA A 218 -21.97 -31.06 -26.01
C ALA A 218 -22.74 -32.37 -25.77
N GLY A 219 -23.04 -32.73 -24.51
CA GLY A 219 -23.90 -33.87 -24.19
C GLY A 219 -23.32 -35.22 -24.66
N GLY A 220 -22.00 -35.34 -24.75
CA GLY A 220 -21.31 -36.54 -25.24
C GLY A 220 -20.99 -36.55 -26.74
N MET A 221 -21.39 -35.51 -27.49
CA MET A 221 -20.99 -35.33 -28.89
C MET A 221 -19.47 -35.12 -29.01
N GLY A 222 -18.82 -35.96 -29.83
CA GLY A 222 -17.39 -35.83 -30.15
C GLY A 222 -17.10 -34.75 -31.19
N PHE A 223 -15.83 -34.39 -31.39
CA PHE A 223 -15.42 -33.31 -32.28
C PHE A 223 -15.81 -33.51 -33.74
N TYR A 224 -15.59 -34.72 -34.29
CA TYR A 224 -15.94 -34.97 -35.69
C TYR A 224 -17.45 -34.97 -35.92
N GLU A 225 -18.24 -35.46 -34.96
CA GLU A 225 -19.70 -35.36 -35.02
C GLU A 225 -20.15 -33.88 -34.98
N TRP A 226 -19.52 -33.07 -34.13
CA TRP A 226 -19.76 -31.63 -34.06
C TRP A 226 -19.42 -30.91 -35.38
N LYS A 227 -18.28 -31.27 -35.98
CA LYS A 227 -17.84 -30.77 -37.29
C LYS A 227 -18.78 -31.18 -38.43
N GLU A 228 -19.19 -32.44 -38.48
CA GLU A 228 -20.13 -32.95 -39.49
C GLU A 228 -21.51 -32.29 -39.41
N LYS A 229 -21.94 -31.91 -38.21
CA LYS A 229 -23.18 -31.15 -37.96
C LYS A 229 -23.06 -29.64 -38.26
N GLY A 230 -21.92 -29.18 -38.79
CA GLY A 230 -21.71 -27.78 -39.15
C GLY A 230 -21.44 -26.86 -37.96
N TYR A 231 -20.76 -27.36 -36.92
CA TYR A 231 -20.34 -26.61 -35.74
C TYR A 231 -21.50 -25.92 -34.97
N PRO A 232 -22.56 -26.66 -34.58
CA PRO A 232 -23.67 -26.07 -33.83
C PRO A 232 -23.20 -25.47 -32.50
N SER A 233 -23.76 -24.32 -32.12
CA SER A 233 -23.53 -23.71 -30.81
C SER A 233 -24.19 -24.54 -29.69
N PHE A 234 -23.48 -24.77 -28.58
CA PHE A 234 -23.94 -25.61 -27.47
C PHE A 234 -24.81 -24.88 -26.40
N GLY A 235 -25.14 -23.60 -26.57
CA GLY A 235 -26.00 -22.85 -25.63
C GLY A 235 -25.83 -21.33 -25.64
N LYS A 236 -26.89 -20.59 -25.26
CA LYS A 236 -27.10 -19.14 -25.47
C LYS A 236 -26.01 -18.23 -24.87
N LEU A 237 -25.25 -17.52 -25.72
CA LEU A 237 -24.89 -16.13 -25.44
C LEU A 237 -26.14 -15.26 -25.65
N GLY A 238 -27.01 -15.18 -24.65
CA GLY A 238 -28.23 -14.36 -24.67
C GLY A 238 -28.53 -13.83 -23.26
N ALA A 239 -28.88 -12.55 -23.17
CA ALA A 239 -29.08 -11.76 -21.95
C ALA A 239 -29.73 -12.52 -20.76
N PRO A 240 -29.30 -12.28 -19.51
CA PRO A 240 -29.77 -13.03 -18.36
C PRO A 240 -31.22 -12.67 -18.02
N THR A 241 -32.12 -13.65 -18.10
CA THR A 241 -33.43 -13.63 -17.44
C THR A 241 -33.39 -14.52 -16.21
N GLY A 242 -33.75 -13.96 -15.05
CA GLY A 242 -34.01 -14.73 -13.82
C GLY A 242 -33.23 -14.24 -12.59
N LYS A 243 -33.98 -13.74 -11.60
CA LYS A 243 -33.58 -13.01 -10.37
C LYS A 243 -32.57 -13.66 -9.41
N ALA A 244 -31.90 -14.75 -9.78
CA ALA A 244 -30.86 -15.39 -8.96
C ALA A 244 -29.42 -14.98 -9.36
N LEU A 245 -29.24 -14.42 -10.57
CA LEU A 245 -27.94 -13.95 -11.08
C LEU A 245 -27.72 -12.43 -10.97
N SER A 246 -28.70 -11.65 -10.50
CA SER A 246 -28.54 -10.21 -10.24
C SER A 246 -27.67 -9.87 -9.03
N ARG A 247 -27.13 -10.89 -8.33
CA ARG A 247 -26.23 -10.74 -7.18
C ARG A 247 -24.78 -11.16 -7.44
N LEU A 248 -24.48 -11.72 -8.61
CA LEU A 248 -23.10 -12.07 -9.00
C LEU A 248 -22.70 -11.28 -10.25
N PRO A 249 -21.51 -10.65 -10.28
CA PRO A 249 -21.06 -9.92 -11.47
C PRO A 249 -20.89 -10.90 -12.65
N SER A 250 -21.23 -10.47 -13.87
CA SER A 250 -20.99 -11.27 -15.07
C SER A 250 -19.48 -11.48 -15.29
N TRP A 251 -19.06 -12.50 -16.04
CA TRP A 251 -17.64 -12.79 -16.29
C TRP A 251 -16.93 -11.61 -16.97
N GLY A 252 -17.60 -10.88 -17.88
CA GLY A 252 -17.09 -9.62 -18.44
C GLY A 252 -17.00 -8.48 -17.41
N GLN A 253 -17.78 -8.54 -16.33
CA GLN A 253 -17.71 -7.62 -15.19
C GLN A 253 -16.55 -7.99 -14.25
N LEU A 254 -16.32 -9.28 -14.01
CA LEU A 254 -15.15 -9.81 -13.29
C LEU A 254 -13.84 -9.51 -14.04
N VAL A 255 -13.84 -9.65 -15.37
CA VAL A 255 -12.72 -9.28 -16.24
C VAL A 255 -12.55 -7.75 -16.29
N ARG A 256 -13.61 -6.93 -16.38
CA ARG A 256 -13.50 -5.47 -16.22
C ARG A 256 -13.05 -5.03 -14.82
N MET A 257 -13.37 -5.79 -13.78
CA MET A 257 -12.88 -5.57 -12.41
C MET A 257 -11.40 -5.99 -12.25
N SER A 258 -10.97 -6.99 -13.01
CA SER A 258 -9.57 -7.47 -13.10
C SER A 258 -8.68 -6.61 -14.02
N LEU A 259 -9.27 -5.98 -15.04
CA LEU A 259 -8.62 -5.04 -15.98
C LEU A 259 -8.69 -3.58 -15.51
N ALA A 260 -9.54 -3.26 -14.53
CA ALA A 260 -9.53 -1.96 -13.91
C ALA A 260 -8.20 -1.79 -13.18
N LYS A 261 -7.34 -0.91 -13.69
CA LYS A 261 -6.12 -0.47 -13.03
C LYS A 261 -6.42 -0.25 -11.55
N VAL A 262 -5.75 -0.99 -10.68
CA VAL A 262 -5.94 -0.87 -9.22
C VAL A 262 -5.79 0.60 -8.86
N LYS A 263 -6.86 1.19 -8.33
CA LYS A 263 -6.93 2.59 -7.96
C LYS A 263 -6.33 2.76 -6.59
N ASN A 264 -5.28 3.58 -6.48
CA ASN A 264 -4.66 3.82 -5.19
C ASN A 264 -5.47 4.85 -4.39
N VAL A 265 -5.71 4.54 -3.11
CA VAL A 265 -6.02 5.52 -2.07
C VAL A 265 -4.70 5.79 -1.35
N VAL A 266 -4.09 6.95 -1.59
CA VAL A 266 -2.80 7.31 -1.00
C VAL A 266 -3.02 8.01 0.33
N VAL A 267 -2.29 7.58 1.36
CA VAL A 267 -2.26 8.23 2.69
C VAL A 267 -0.84 8.72 2.94
N VAL A 268 -0.68 10.02 3.20
CA VAL A 268 0.63 10.66 3.41
C VAL A 268 0.81 10.98 4.89
N GLY A 269 1.77 10.32 5.52
CA GLY A 269 1.96 10.28 6.97
C GLY A 269 1.13 9.17 7.62
N ALA A 270 1.65 8.56 8.68
CA ALA A 270 1.08 7.44 9.42
C ALA A 270 1.31 7.56 10.94
N ALA A 271 1.33 8.81 11.44
CA ALA A 271 1.07 9.10 12.85
C ALA A 271 -0.44 8.93 13.15
N PHE A 272 -1.01 9.66 14.12
CA PHE A 272 -2.41 9.49 14.54
C PHE A 272 -3.42 9.53 13.39
N ALA A 273 -3.46 10.58 12.56
CA ALA A 273 -4.50 10.64 11.53
C ALA A 273 -4.31 9.57 10.44
N GLY A 274 -3.10 9.47 9.88
CA GLY A 274 -2.83 8.57 8.76
C GLY A 274 -2.85 7.08 9.10
N TYR A 275 -2.39 6.69 10.30
CA TYR A 275 -2.47 5.30 10.75
C TYR A 275 -3.91 4.83 10.85
N PHE A 276 -4.76 5.64 11.51
CA PHE A 276 -6.17 5.30 11.66
C PHE A 276 -6.93 5.40 10.33
N ALA A 277 -6.62 6.39 9.47
CA ALA A 277 -7.20 6.46 8.13
C ALA A 277 -6.92 5.19 7.33
N THR A 278 -5.67 4.72 7.34
CA THR A 278 -5.28 3.47 6.71
C THR A 278 -6.09 2.29 7.25
N ARG A 279 -6.23 2.18 8.58
CA ARG A 279 -7.02 1.13 9.24
C ARG A 279 -8.48 1.14 8.78
N PHE A 280 -9.12 2.31 8.78
CA PHE A 280 -10.52 2.45 8.35
C PHE A 280 -10.70 2.12 6.87
N LEU A 281 -9.80 2.62 6.01
CA LEU A 281 -9.81 2.32 4.58
C LEU A 281 -9.62 0.82 4.31
N ALA A 282 -8.62 0.19 4.93
CA ALA A 282 -8.34 -1.23 4.76
C ALA A 282 -9.52 -2.12 5.18
N GLY A 283 -10.25 -1.72 6.23
CA GLY A 283 -11.43 -2.42 6.72
C GLY A 283 -12.70 -2.21 5.87
N SER A 284 -12.84 -1.05 5.22
CA SER A 284 -14.13 -0.60 4.65
C SER A 284 -14.16 -0.45 3.13
N LEU A 285 -13.01 -0.39 2.46
CA LEU A 285 -12.94 -0.33 1.00
C LEU A 285 -13.55 -1.59 0.34
N PRO A 286 -14.14 -1.47 -0.86
CA PRO A 286 -14.69 -2.62 -1.58
C PRO A 286 -13.66 -3.74 -1.75
N ARG A 287 -13.97 -4.95 -1.29
CA ARG A 287 -13.09 -6.14 -1.38
C ARG A 287 -13.03 -6.77 -2.78
N ASN A 288 -13.29 -5.98 -3.80
CA ASN A 288 -13.42 -6.42 -5.18
C ASN A 288 -12.13 -6.25 -6.00
N GLY A 289 -11.00 -5.98 -5.33
CA GLY A 289 -9.68 -5.80 -5.95
C GLY A 289 -9.47 -4.46 -6.67
N ARG A 290 -10.49 -3.58 -6.72
CA ARG A 290 -10.42 -2.32 -7.48
C ARG A 290 -9.58 -1.24 -6.78
N TYR A 291 -9.51 -1.27 -5.46
CA TYR A 291 -8.80 -0.27 -4.66
C TYR A 291 -7.68 -0.91 -3.83
N ARG A 292 -6.60 -0.15 -3.65
CA ARG A 292 -5.50 -0.47 -2.73
C ARG A 292 -5.12 0.78 -1.95
N VAL A 293 -4.85 0.63 -0.66
CA VAL A 293 -4.33 1.70 0.17
C VAL A 293 -2.81 1.73 0.03
N VAL A 294 -2.23 2.89 -0.28
CA VAL A 294 -0.79 3.10 -0.32
C VAL A 294 -0.42 4.10 0.75
N VAL A 295 0.30 3.64 1.78
CA VAL A 295 0.74 4.49 2.89
C VAL A 295 2.18 4.91 2.62
N ILE A 296 2.43 6.22 2.70
CA ILE A 296 3.76 6.79 2.55
C ILE A 296 4.14 7.44 3.88
N GLU A 297 5.07 6.81 4.60
CA GLU A 297 5.53 7.24 5.91
C GLU A 297 7.05 7.08 6.00
N PRO A 298 7.80 8.16 6.22
CA PRO A 298 9.26 8.09 6.30
C PRO A 298 9.76 7.39 7.58
N ASN A 299 9.05 7.56 8.70
CA ASN A 299 9.47 7.00 9.98
C ASN A 299 9.33 5.47 10.00
N SER A 300 10.32 4.81 10.58
CA SER A 300 10.31 3.37 10.88
C SER A 300 9.28 2.95 11.94
N HIS A 301 8.69 3.93 12.63
CA HIS A 301 7.88 3.75 13.84
C HIS A 301 6.77 4.80 13.92
N PHE A 302 5.75 4.49 14.71
CA PHE A 302 4.77 5.44 15.19
C PHE A 302 5.34 6.19 16.40
N ASN A 303 5.43 7.51 16.29
CA ASN A 303 5.80 8.39 17.41
C ASN A 303 4.60 8.61 18.33
N PHE A 304 4.63 8.06 19.55
CA PHE A 304 3.65 8.38 20.57
C PHE A 304 4.02 9.68 21.29
N THR A 305 3.64 10.80 20.69
CA THR A 305 4.19 12.13 21.04
C THR A 305 3.83 12.63 22.45
N TRP A 306 2.84 12.00 23.13
CA TRP A 306 2.37 12.44 24.44
C TRP A 306 3.37 12.19 25.57
N VAL A 307 4.28 11.22 25.41
CA VAL A 307 5.27 10.88 26.43
C VAL A 307 6.60 11.58 26.23
N LEU A 308 6.79 12.26 25.09
CA LEU A 308 8.09 12.85 24.73
C LEU A 308 8.57 13.88 25.77
N PRO A 309 7.75 14.83 26.28
CA PRO A 309 8.21 15.75 27.33
C PRO A 309 8.75 15.03 28.57
N ARG A 310 8.05 13.98 29.01
CA ARG A 310 8.47 13.17 30.16
C ARG A 310 9.73 12.37 29.89
N PHE A 311 9.81 11.73 28.72
CA PHE A 311 10.96 10.90 28.36
C PHE A 311 12.17 11.72 27.93
N CYS A 312 12.04 13.03 27.72
CA CYS A 312 13.20 13.94 27.69
C CYS A 312 13.85 14.11 29.08
N VAL A 313 13.13 13.82 30.16
CA VAL A 313 13.59 14.01 31.55
C VAL A 313 13.92 12.69 32.23
N VAL A 314 13.03 11.70 32.12
CA VAL A 314 13.09 10.45 32.88
C VAL A 314 13.72 9.33 32.04
N GLU A 315 14.84 8.82 32.53
CA GLU A 315 15.66 7.76 31.91
C GLU A 315 14.98 6.37 31.97
N GLY A 316 15.28 5.49 31.00
CA GLY A 316 14.88 4.09 30.95
C GLY A 316 13.53 3.81 30.25
N HIS A 317 12.91 4.84 29.68
CA HIS A 317 11.58 4.76 29.05
C HIS A 317 11.54 5.18 27.57
N GLU A 318 12.65 5.64 27.01
CA GLU A 318 12.76 6.29 25.68
C GLU A 318 12.17 5.41 24.57
N HIS A 319 12.60 4.16 24.52
CA HIS A 319 12.17 3.16 23.52
C HIS A 319 10.64 2.96 23.47
N LYS A 320 9.93 3.30 24.56
CA LYS A 320 8.48 3.15 24.66
C LYS A 320 7.72 4.20 23.85
N ALA A 321 8.35 5.33 23.51
CA ALA A 321 7.76 6.36 22.65
C ALA A 321 7.69 5.95 21.17
N PHE A 322 8.50 4.96 20.77
CA PHE A 322 8.71 4.54 19.39
C PHE A 322 8.04 3.19 19.14
N ILE A 323 6.79 3.23 18.71
CA ILE A 323 5.98 2.03 18.56
C ILE A 323 6.16 1.46 17.15
N PRO A 324 6.60 0.20 16.98
CA PRO A 324 6.81 -0.36 15.66
C PRO A 324 5.48 -0.54 14.91
N TYR A 325 5.49 -0.30 13.60
CA TYR A 325 4.43 -0.78 12.72
C TYR A 325 4.55 -2.31 12.61
N THR A 326 3.47 -3.04 12.90
CA THR A 326 3.49 -4.52 12.99
C THR A 326 2.75 -5.20 11.82
N PRO A 327 3.11 -6.44 11.44
CA PRO A 327 2.36 -7.23 10.46
C PRO A 327 0.86 -7.34 10.77
N ALA A 328 0.49 -7.37 12.06
CA ALA A 328 -0.89 -7.46 12.51
C ALA A 328 -1.75 -6.26 12.08
N PHE A 329 -1.16 -5.07 11.93
CA PHE A 329 -1.84 -3.91 11.35
C PHE A 329 -2.20 -4.15 9.88
N PHE A 330 -1.29 -4.75 9.11
CA PHE A 330 -1.49 -5.02 7.68
C PHE A 330 -2.46 -6.17 7.41
N ALA A 331 -2.72 -7.03 8.40
CA ALA A 331 -3.65 -8.16 8.29
C ALA A 331 -5.15 -7.78 8.34
N GLN A 332 -5.49 -6.48 8.48
CA GLN A 332 -6.88 -6.00 8.58
C GLN A 332 -7.68 -6.08 7.26
N GLY A 333 -7.04 -6.42 6.15
CA GLY A 333 -7.66 -6.57 4.83
C GLY A 333 -7.11 -7.77 4.04
N PRO A 334 -7.63 -8.01 2.81
CA PRO A 334 -7.05 -9.01 1.91
C PRO A 334 -5.55 -8.75 1.68
N LYS A 335 -4.75 -9.81 1.51
CA LYS A 335 -3.31 -9.70 1.20
C LYS A 335 -3.09 -8.77 -0.01
N GLY A 336 -2.19 -7.80 0.10
CA GLY A 336 -1.91 -6.78 -0.91
C GLY A 336 -2.87 -5.57 -0.92
N MET A 337 -3.85 -5.48 0.00
CA MET A 337 -4.75 -4.33 0.15
C MET A 337 -4.02 -3.08 0.65
N VAL A 338 -2.98 -3.24 1.47
CA VAL A 338 -2.22 -2.14 2.05
C VAL A 338 -0.77 -2.24 1.63
N ARG A 339 -0.31 -1.32 0.78
CA ARG A 339 1.11 -1.19 0.41
C ARG A 339 1.75 -0.12 1.28
N TRP A 340 2.81 -0.47 2.00
CA TRP A 340 3.63 0.48 2.75
C TRP A 340 4.81 0.96 1.90
N VAL A 341 5.11 2.26 1.93
CA VAL A 341 6.24 2.88 1.27
C VAL A 341 6.97 3.73 2.30
N ARG A 342 8.20 3.33 2.65
CA ARG A 342 9.07 4.11 3.53
C ARG A 342 9.82 5.15 2.72
N ASP A 343 9.20 6.31 2.54
CA ASP A 343 9.73 7.44 1.79
C ASP A 343 8.99 8.71 2.24
N HIS A 344 9.42 9.87 1.76
CA HIS A 344 8.82 11.16 2.06
C HIS A 344 8.17 11.74 0.80
N VAL A 345 6.94 12.21 0.90
CA VAL A 345 6.30 12.98 -0.17
C VAL A 345 6.91 14.37 -0.21
N THR A 346 7.37 14.83 -1.37
CA THR A 346 7.96 16.16 -1.55
C THR A 346 7.00 17.14 -2.19
N SER A 347 6.06 16.66 -3.01
CA SER A 347 5.00 17.49 -3.59
C SER A 347 3.73 16.68 -3.91
N VAL A 348 2.59 17.36 -3.86
CA VAL A 348 1.30 16.85 -4.35
C VAL A 348 1.01 17.51 -5.70
N GLN A 349 0.65 16.69 -6.70
CA GLN A 349 0.19 17.15 -8.00
C GLN A 349 -1.18 16.52 -8.31
N LYS A 350 -1.88 17.04 -9.31
CA LYS A 350 -3.19 16.49 -9.69
C LYS A 350 -3.04 15.03 -10.12
N GLY A 351 -3.61 14.13 -9.31
CA GLY A 351 -3.67 12.69 -9.59
C GLY A 351 -2.43 11.87 -9.23
N HIS A 352 -1.36 12.48 -8.71
CA HIS A 352 -0.21 11.74 -8.17
C HIS A 352 0.58 12.54 -7.12
N VAL A 353 1.33 11.83 -6.28
CA VAL A 353 2.31 12.41 -5.37
C VAL A 353 3.73 12.10 -5.86
N VAL A 354 4.67 12.99 -5.57
CA VAL A 354 6.10 12.82 -5.88
C VAL A 354 6.85 12.52 -4.59
N LEU A 355 7.72 11.51 -4.62
CA LEU A 355 8.52 11.09 -3.47
C LEU A 355 9.92 11.72 -3.50
N ARG A 356 10.63 11.67 -2.37
CA ARG A 356 12.03 12.10 -2.23
C ARG A 356 12.95 11.27 -3.11
N SER A 357 12.64 9.99 -3.31
CA SER A 357 13.32 9.11 -4.27
C SER A 357 13.16 9.51 -5.74
N GLY A 358 12.21 10.40 -6.07
CA GLY A 358 11.84 10.75 -7.44
C GLY A 358 10.67 9.93 -8.00
N ASP A 359 10.26 8.87 -7.30
CA ASP A 359 9.11 8.06 -7.69
C ASP A 359 7.80 8.86 -7.70
N ARG A 360 6.90 8.47 -8.60
CA ARG A 360 5.56 9.06 -8.73
C ARG A 360 4.49 8.03 -8.41
N ILE A 361 3.72 8.28 -7.36
CA ILE A 361 2.62 7.38 -6.96
C ILE A 361 1.28 8.01 -7.40
N PRO A 362 0.59 7.44 -8.40
CA PRO A 362 -0.72 7.92 -8.80
C PRO A 362 -1.75 7.64 -7.71
N TYR A 363 -2.75 8.51 -7.58
CA TYR A 363 -3.85 8.35 -6.65
C TYR A 363 -5.20 8.62 -7.31
N GLU A 364 -6.20 7.81 -6.95
CA GLU A 364 -7.61 8.14 -7.17
C GLU A 364 -8.14 9.00 -6.03
N PHE A 365 -7.70 8.73 -4.80
CA PHE A 365 -8.02 9.51 -3.61
C PHE A 365 -6.73 9.74 -2.81
N LEU A 366 -6.60 10.92 -2.22
CA LEU A 366 -5.44 11.29 -1.40
C LEU A 366 -5.92 11.74 -0.03
N ILE A 367 -5.29 11.23 1.04
CA ILE A 367 -5.44 11.73 2.40
C ILE A 367 -4.09 12.31 2.85
N ILE A 368 -4.07 13.61 3.12
CA ILE A 368 -2.92 14.35 3.64
C ILE A 368 -3.02 14.37 5.16
N ALA A 369 -2.07 13.70 5.83
CA ALA A 369 -1.99 13.53 7.28
C ALA A 369 -0.59 13.89 7.81
N THR A 370 0.03 14.93 7.23
CA THR A 370 1.42 15.35 7.51
C THR A 370 1.63 15.99 8.88
N GLY A 371 0.56 16.37 9.57
CA GLY A 371 0.63 16.92 10.92
C GLY A 371 1.33 18.28 10.99
N SER A 372 2.22 18.45 11.96
CA SER A 372 2.96 19.69 12.20
C SER A 372 4.45 19.43 12.34
N THR A 373 5.26 20.34 11.81
CA THR A 373 6.73 20.36 11.93
C THR A 373 7.18 21.37 12.97
N VAL A 374 8.42 21.23 13.41
CA VAL A 374 9.16 22.20 14.23
C VAL A 374 10.45 22.57 13.50
N GLY A 375 11.22 23.52 14.04
CA GLY A 375 12.53 23.90 13.48
C GLY A 375 13.57 22.77 13.54
N SER A 376 14.85 23.14 13.39
CA SER A 376 15.98 22.19 13.32
C SER A 376 16.12 21.26 14.54
N GLU A 377 15.64 21.65 15.72
CA GLU A 377 15.53 20.76 16.88
C GLU A 377 14.07 20.31 17.10
N GLY A 378 13.86 19.00 17.12
CA GLY A 378 12.54 18.37 17.25
C GLY A 378 11.95 18.41 18.66
N LEU A 379 12.79 18.05 19.64
CA LEU A 379 12.39 17.75 21.01
C LEU A 379 12.06 19.03 21.80
N PRO A 380 11.17 18.96 22.81
CA PRO A 380 10.53 17.77 23.37
C PRO A 380 9.20 17.38 22.72
N SER A 381 8.79 18.04 21.63
CA SER A 381 7.47 17.83 21.01
C SER A 381 7.46 16.87 19.82
N ARG A 382 8.59 16.77 19.12
CA ARG A 382 8.87 15.90 17.98
C ARG A 382 10.26 15.32 18.16
N VAL A 383 10.61 14.25 17.46
CA VAL A 383 11.94 13.64 17.64
C VAL A 383 12.94 14.20 16.64
N GLY A 384 12.49 14.45 15.39
CA GLY A 384 13.35 14.97 14.33
C GLY A 384 14.22 13.90 13.64
N SER A 385 13.93 12.62 13.86
CA SER A 385 14.56 11.49 13.18
C SER A 385 13.51 10.55 12.60
N GLU A 386 13.84 9.95 11.45
CA GLU A 386 13.05 8.91 10.76
C GLU A 386 13.36 7.50 11.29
N ASP A 387 14.46 7.33 12.03
CA ASP A 387 14.95 6.07 12.57
C ASP A 387 14.71 5.96 14.08
N LYS A 388 14.29 4.79 14.53
CA LYS A 388 13.91 4.55 15.93
C LYS A 388 15.12 4.65 16.85
N GLU A 389 16.22 4.00 16.48
CA GLU A 389 17.44 3.93 17.28
C GLU A 389 18.01 5.33 17.48
N GLU A 390 18.12 6.11 16.40
CA GLU A 390 18.55 7.51 16.47
C GLU A 390 17.59 8.35 17.33
N GLY A 391 16.28 8.16 17.18
CA GLY A 391 15.29 8.83 18.01
C GLY A 391 15.44 8.53 19.51
N VAL A 392 15.74 7.28 19.87
CA VAL A 392 16.05 6.89 21.26
C VAL A 392 17.30 7.60 21.77
N GLU A 393 18.35 7.67 20.96
CA GLU A 393 19.59 8.37 21.34
C GLU A 393 19.39 9.88 21.47
N LEU A 394 18.53 10.50 20.66
CA LEU A 394 18.16 11.91 20.82
C LEU A 394 17.44 12.18 22.16
N LEU A 395 16.55 11.29 22.59
CA LEU A 395 15.93 11.39 23.92
C LEU A 395 16.97 11.25 25.04
N LYS A 396 17.88 10.27 24.94
CA LYS A 396 18.96 10.10 25.93
C LYS A 396 19.91 11.29 25.98
N ALA A 397 20.22 11.90 24.84
CA ALA A 397 21.04 13.09 24.78
C ALA A 397 20.37 14.28 25.49
N MET A 398 19.06 14.45 25.32
CA MET A 398 18.29 15.47 26.06
C MET A 398 18.28 15.18 27.56
N GLN A 399 18.08 13.93 27.98
CA GLN A 399 18.13 13.52 29.39
C GLN A 399 19.50 13.83 30.01
N ALA A 400 20.59 13.50 29.31
CA ALA A 400 21.95 13.77 29.78
C ALA A 400 22.19 15.28 29.95
N ARG A 401 21.72 16.11 29.00
CA ARG A 401 21.78 17.58 29.10
C ARG A 401 21.02 18.08 30.33
N ILE A 402 19.78 17.64 30.53
CA ILE A 402 18.95 18.03 31.68
C ILE A 402 19.57 17.57 33.02
N LYS A 403 20.13 16.36 33.05
CA LYS A 403 20.78 15.79 34.24
C LYS A 403 22.05 16.55 34.63
N ALA A 404 22.86 16.95 33.65
CA ALA A 404 24.09 17.72 33.88
C ALA A 404 23.83 19.18 34.28
N ALA A 405 22.72 19.76 33.82
CA ALA A 405 22.37 21.16 34.03
C ALA A 405 22.07 21.51 35.49
N THR A 406 22.38 22.72 35.91
CA THR A 406 21.95 23.28 37.20
C THR A 406 20.85 24.33 37.04
N ARG A 407 20.81 25.00 35.87
CA ARG A 407 19.92 26.11 35.55
C ARG A 407 19.29 25.87 34.18
N ILE A 408 18.03 25.48 34.19
CA ILE A 408 17.27 25.10 32.99
C ILE A 408 16.34 26.26 32.62
N VAL A 409 16.39 26.71 31.38
CA VAL A 409 15.41 27.63 30.80
C VAL A 409 14.57 26.90 29.77
N VAL A 410 13.25 26.94 29.95
CA VAL A 410 12.28 26.37 29.03
C VAL A 410 11.52 27.50 28.33
N ALA A 411 11.63 27.60 27.01
CA ALA A 411 10.85 28.56 26.23
C ALA A 411 9.53 27.93 25.77
N GLY A 412 8.40 28.51 26.18
CA GLY A 412 7.05 28.14 25.75
C GLY A 412 6.19 27.56 26.86
N GLY A 413 5.23 28.32 27.38
CA GLY A 413 4.25 27.89 28.38
C GLY A 413 3.05 27.15 27.79
N GLY A 414 3.24 26.35 26.74
CA GLY A 414 2.24 25.39 26.24
C GLY A 414 2.38 24.03 26.92
N ALA A 415 1.58 23.03 26.51
CA ALA A 415 1.57 21.72 27.15
C ALA A 415 2.98 21.11 27.28
N ALA A 416 3.71 20.95 26.16
CA ALA A 416 5.04 20.35 26.18
C ALA A 416 6.04 21.05 27.11
N GLY A 417 6.05 22.40 27.14
CA GLY A 417 6.96 23.14 28.00
C GLY A 417 6.57 23.12 29.47
N VAL A 418 5.27 23.14 29.78
CA VAL A 418 4.77 22.96 31.15
C VAL A 418 5.10 21.56 31.65
N GLU A 419 4.81 20.52 30.87
CA GLU A 419 5.08 19.13 31.25
C GLU A 419 6.58 18.90 31.45
N LEU A 420 7.42 19.34 30.51
CA LEU A 420 8.87 19.20 30.66
C LEU A 420 9.41 19.97 31.87
N ALA A 421 8.99 21.23 32.08
CA ALA A 421 9.49 22.04 33.20
C ALA A 421 9.09 21.43 34.55
N THR A 422 7.84 20.96 34.66
CA THR A 422 7.33 20.36 35.90
C THR A 422 7.92 18.98 36.15
N ASP A 423 8.07 18.13 35.13
CA ASP A 423 8.74 16.83 35.24
C ASP A 423 10.23 17.02 35.62
N ALA A 424 10.94 17.96 34.99
CA ALA A 424 12.35 18.25 35.30
C ALA A 424 12.53 18.72 36.75
N LYS A 425 11.73 19.69 37.20
CA LYS A 425 11.81 20.20 38.58
C LYS A 425 11.40 19.16 39.62
N ASN A 426 10.41 18.31 39.30
CA ASN A 426 9.98 17.27 40.23
C ASN A 426 10.99 16.11 40.31
N HIS A 427 11.62 15.74 39.18
CA HIS A 427 12.66 14.71 39.14
C HIS A 427 13.98 15.18 39.76
N TYR A 428 14.31 16.47 39.60
CA TYR A 428 15.53 17.10 40.12
C TYR A 428 15.19 18.35 40.97
N PRO A 429 14.80 18.16 42.25
CA PRO A 429 14.31 19.25 43.11
C PRO A 429 15.29 20.42 43.30
N ASP A 430 16.59 20.15 43.29
CA ASP A 430 17.63 21.14 43.58
C ASP A 430 17.97 22.05 42.38
N LYS A 431 17.55 21.68 41.16
CA LYS A 431 17.85 22.45 39.95
C LYS A 431 16.97 23.71 39.87
N SER A 432 17.52 24.80 39.34
CA SER A 432 16.72 25.99 39.00
C SER A 432 16.04 25.78 37.65
N VAL A 433 14.74 26.07 37.57
CA VAL A 433 13.96 25.97 36.32
C VAL A 433 13.19 27.27 36.12
N THR A 434 13.38 27.91 34.97
CA THR A 434 12.66 29.12 34.56
C THR A 434 11.87 28.84 33.28
N LEU A 435 10.56 29.03 33.33
CA LEU A 435 9.64 28.90 32.19
C LEU A 435 9.33 30.28 31.63
N VAL A 436 9.73 30.54 30.39
CA VAL A 436 9.51 31.81 29.68
C VAL A 436 8.38 31.64 28.68
N HIS A 437 7.40 32.54 28.68
CA HIS A 437 6.28 32.47 27.76
C HIS A 437 5.83 33.84 27.24
N SER A 438 5.62 33.93 25.92
CA SER A 438 5.33 35.18 25.21
C SER A 438 3.95 35.78 25.44
N ARG A 439 3.10 35.13 26.24
CA ARG A 439 1.73 35.57 26.55
C ARG A 439 1.59 35.77 28.06
N GLN A 440 0.52 36.46 28.44
CA GLN A 440 0.19 36.79 29.83
C GLN A 440 -0.33 35.59 30.66
N ALA A 441 -0.45 34.40 30.05
CA ALA A 441 -0.84 33.18 30.73
C ALA A 441 -0.16 31.96 30.10
N VAL A 442 0.27 31.01 30.93
CA VAL A 442 0.58 29.64 30.48
C VAL A 442 -0.72 28.95 30.04
N MET A 443 -0.62 27.94 29.17
CA MET A 443 -1.79 27.25 28.60
C MET A 443 -2.82 28.21 27.98
N HIS A 444 -2.39 29.37 27.45
CA HIS A 444 -3.25 30.45 26.95
C HIS A 444 -4.31 30.08 25.91
N ARG A 445 -4.19 28.91 25.26
CA ARG A 445 -5.17 28.38 24.30
C ARG A 445 -6.30 27.59 24.97
N PHE A 446 -6.27 27.43 26.29
CA PHE A 446 -7.24 26.67 27.09
C PHE A 446 -7.98 27.58 28.06
N GLY A 447 -9.04 27.07 28.70
CA GLY A 447 -9.84 27.78 29.70
C GLY A 447 -9.03 28.27 30.91
N SER A 448 -9.49 29.37 31.51
CA SER A 448 -8.78 30.09 32.58
C SER A 448 -8.54 29.26 33.84
N GLY A 449 -9.41 28.29 34.15
CA GLY A 449 -9.24 27.35 35.25
C GLY A 449 -8.04 26.45 35.04
N LEU A 450 -7.81 25.92 33.83
CA LEU A 450 -6.57 25.18 33.54
C LEU A 450 -5.34 26.09 33.63
N GLN A 451 -5.43 27.33 33.13
CA GLN A 451 -4.34 28.30 33.23
C GLN A 451 -3.95 28.57 34.69
N LYS A 452 -4.96 28.81 35.55
CA LYS A 452 -4.78 29.03 37.00
C LYS A 452 -4.18 27.80 37.69
N ALA A 453 -4.76 26.62 37.48
CA ALA A 453 -4.28 25.39 38.12
C ALA A 453 -2.84 25.03 37.68
N THR A 454 -2.49 25.34 36.43
CA THR A 454 -1.13 25.18 35.91
C THR A 454 -0.16 26.13 36.59
N LEU A 455 -0.52 27.41 36.73
CA LEU A 455 0.31 28.40 37.42
C LEU A 455 0.54 28.03 38.90
N GLU A 456 -0.51 27.59 39.60
CA GLU A 456 -0.41 27.10 40.98
C GLU A 456 0.53 25.90 41.09
N ALA A 457 0.51 24.98 40.12
CA ALA A 457 1.43 23.85 40.09
C ALA A 457 2.90 24.26 39.84
N LEU A 458 3.14 25.21 38.93
CA LEU A 458 4.47 25.77 38.69
C LEU A 458 5.02 26.46 39.96
N GLN A 459 4.19 27.25 40.64
CA GLN A 459 4.54 27.92 41.91
C GLN A 459 4.84 26.92 43.03
N ARG A 460 4.00 25.87 43.17
CA ARG A 460 4.21 24.79 44.15
C ARG A 460 5.54 24.06 43.95
N LEU A 461 6.00 23.93 42.71
CA LEU A 461 7.29 23.33 42.37
C LEU A 461 8.46 24.33 42.43
N HIS A 462 8.20 25.59 42.80
CA HIS A 462 9.20 26.66 42.82
C HIS A 462 9.88 26.87 41.45
N ILE A 463 9.10 26.78 40.37
CA ILE A 463 9.53 27.13 39.02
C ILE A 463 9.32 28.63 38.82
N GLU A 464 10.35 29.35 38.38
CA GLU A 464 10.21 30.76 38.01
C GLU A 464 9.41 30.85 36.70
N VAL A 465 8.39 31.71 36.66
CA VAL A 465 7.56 31.89 35.46
C VAL A 465 7.69 33.33 34.98
N VAL A 466 8.15 33.51 33.75
CA VAL A 466 8.30 34.82 33.10
C VAL A 466 7.30 34.91 31.96
N LEU A 467 6.28 35.75 32.13
CA LEU A 467 5.18 35.93 31.17
C LEU A 467 5.35 37.23 30.37
N GLY A 468 4.77 37.27 29.17
CA GLY A 468 4.83 38.43 28.27
C GLY A 468 6.18 38.64 27.58
N GLU A 469 7.13 37.72 27.75
CA GLU A 469 8.49 37.81 27.23
C GLU A 469 8.78 36.72 26.20
N ARG A 470 9.62 37.02 25.21
CA ARG A 470 10.16 36.05 24.26
C ARG A 470 11.64 35.85 24.52
N VAL A 471 12.12 34.63 24.32
CA VAL A 471 13.56 34.38 24.21
C VAL A 471 14.01 34.81 22.82
N ASP A 472 15.10 35.55 22.76
CA ASP A 472 15.87 35.75 21.53
C ASP A 472 16.72 34.51 21.27
N PHE A 473 16.33 33.71 20.28
CA PHE A 473 17.01 32.44 19.98
C PHE A 473 18.43 32.63 19.45
N ASP A 474 18.74 33.78 18.86
CA ASP A 474 20.10 34.08 18.38
C ASP A 474 21.06 34.42 19.53
N SER A 475 20.51 34.72 20.72
CA SER A 475 21.28 35.02 21.93
C SER A 475 21.68 33.79 22.77
N VAL A 476 21.23 32.59 22.38
CA VAL A 476 21.46 31.36 23.14
C VAL A 476 22.92 30.93 22.98
N ASP A 477 23.72 31.12 24.02
CA ASP A 477 25.18 30.86 24.00
C ASP A 477 25.60 29.65 24.86
N GLY A 478 24.63 28.90 25.39
CA GLY A 478 24.85 27.76 26.30
C GLY A 478 25.21 28.15 27.74
N LYS A 479 25.29 29.45 28.04
CA LYS A 479 25.50 29.98 29.40
C LYS A 479 24.36 30.90 29.84
N SER A 480 23.61 31.42 28.89
CA SER A 480 22.53 32.38 29.11
C SER A 480 21.60 32.49 27.91
N VAL A 481 20.45 33.13 28.15
CA VAL A 481 19.54 33.62 27.12
C VAL A 481 19.16 35.07 27.39
N THR A 482 18.85 35.80 26.32
CA THR A 482 18.33 37.17 26.40
C THR A 482 16.84 37.18 26.06
N LEU A 483 16.06 37.92 26.84
CA LEU A 483 14.63 38.11 26.62
C LEU A 483 14.37 39.34 25.73
N SER A 484 13.13 39.45 25.22
CA SER A 484 12.69 40.56 24.39
C SER A 484 12.82 41.94 25.04
N SER A 485 12.79 42.03 26.37
CA SER A 485 13.07 43.27 27.10
C SER A 485 14.56 43.61 27.25
N GLY A 486 15.46 42.72 26.82
CA GLY A 486 16.89 42.79 27.09
C GLY A 486 17.30 42.16 28.44
N ARG A 487 16.35 41.67 29.25
CA ARG A 487 16.68 40.92 30.47
C ARG A 487 17.48 39.67 30.11
N LYS A 488 18.64 39.49 30.75
CA LYS A 488 19.48 38.28 30.61
C LYS A 488 19.15 37.28 31.72
N ILE A 489 19.04 36.00 31.36
CA ILE A 489 18.84 34.88 32.29
C ILE A 489 19.96 33.88 32.07
N ASP A 490 20.73 33.58 33.11
CA ASP A 490 21.75 32.55 33.02
C ASP A 490 21.15 31.14 33.00
N CYS A 491 21.66 30.29 32.11
CA CYS A 491 21.27 28.88 32.02
C CYS A 491 22.38 28.04 31.40
N ASP A 492 22.57 26.82 31.89
CA ASP A 492 23.45 25.83 31.28
C ASP A 492 22.67 24.78 30.47
N CYS A 493 21.33 24.89 30.44
CA CYS A 493 20.47 24.12 29.55
C CYS A 493 19.28 24.97 29.08
N PHE A 494 19.22 25.21 27.77
CA PHE A 494 18.09 25.85 27.11
C PHE A 494 17.28 24.81 26.32
N ILE A 495 15.94 24.87 26.44
CA ILE A 495 15.02 23.96 25.77
C ILE A 495 13.88 24.75 25.11
N ASN A 496 13.76 24.64 23.79
CA ASN A 496 12.71 25.30 23.02
C ASN A 496 11.47 24.39 22.89
N CYS A 497 10.33 24.83 23.44
CA CYS A 497 9.03 24.16 23.34
C CYS A 497 8.03 24.97 22.48
N THR A 498 8.53 25.83 21.58
CA THR A 498 7.72 26.67 20.70
C THR A 498 7.92 26.31 19.22
N GLY A 499 7.24 27.03 18.31
CA GLY A 499 7.57 27.00 16.88
C GLY A 499 6.95 25.87 16.06
N GLN A 500 6.01 25.10 16.62
CA GLN A 500 5.21 24.16 15.83
C GLN A 500 4.43 24.89 14.73
N LYS A 501 4.53 24.40 13.50
CA LYS A 501 3.83 24.92 12.32
C LYS A 501 3.15 23.77 11.57
N PRO A 502 1.96 23.99 11.00
CA PRO A 502 1.31 22.99 10.15
C PRO A 502 2.19 22.61 8.96
N ALA A 503 2.25 21.32 8.65
CA ALA A 503 3.06 20.77 7.56
C ALA A 503 2.33 20.84 6.20
N SER A 504 1.93 22.05 5.80
CA SER A 504 1.08 22.32 4.63
C SER A 504 1.85 22.48 3.31
N GLY A 505 3.19 22.51 3.35
CA GLY A 505 4.03 22.79 2.19
C GLY A 505 3.77 21.92 0.96
N LEU A 506 3.30 20.67 1.15
CA LEU A 506 3.02 19.74 0.06
C LEU A 506 1.96 20.22 -0.94
N VAL A 507 1.05 21.11 -0.51
CA VAL A 507 -0.03 21.64 -1.37
C VAL A 507 0.22 23.05 -1.85
N ALA A 508 1.36 23.66 -1.51
CA ALA A 508 1.65 25.06 -1.84
C ALA A 508 1.60 25.33 -3.35
N ASP A 509 2.06 24.38 -4.18
CA ASP A 509 2.08 24.55 -5.63
C ASP A 509 0.73 24.25 -6.29
N VAL A 510 0.02 23.22 -5.81
CA VAL A 510 -1.21 22.72 -6.45
C VAL A 510 -2.48 23.41 -5.95
N ALA A 511 -2.50 23.88 -4.70
CA ALA A 511 -3.62 24.55 -4.06
C ALA A 511 -3.14 25.64 -3.09
N PRO A 512 -2.36 26.65 -3.56
CA PRO A 512 -1.80 27.71 -2.70
C PRO A 512 -2.88 28.45 -1.93
N LYS A 513 -4.03 28.67 -2.57
CA LYS A 513 -5.17 29.34 -1.96
C LYS A 513 -5.73 28.56 -0.79
N ALA A 514 -5.65 27.23 -0.76
CA ALA A 514 -6.16 26.43 0.35
C ALA A 514 -5.35 26.62 1.65
N ILE A 515 -4.11 27.12 1.58
CA ILE A 515 -3.32 27.41 2.79
C ILE A 515 -3.86 28.68 3.46
N SER A 516 -4.28 28.58 4.73
CA SER A 516 -4.78 29.71 5.51
C SER A 516 -3.65 30.58 6.07
N PRO A 517 -3.93 31.83 6.50
CA PRO A 517 -2.92 32.69 7.10
C PRO A 517 -2.22 32.09 8.34
N SER A 518 -2.87 31.13 9.01
CA SER A 518 -2.29 30.39 10.14
C SER A 518 -1.36 29.25 9.70
N GLY A 519 -1.23 29.01 8.39
CA GLY A 519 -0.43 27.96 7.78
C GLY A 519 -1.14 26.62 7.62
N HIS A 520 -2.37 26.46 8.11
CA HIS A 520 -3.13 25.21 7.97
C HIS A 520 -3.74 25.07 6.57
N ILE A 521 -4.13 23.86 6.17
CA ILE A 521 -4.86 23.63 4.93
C ILE A 521 -6.36 23.72 5.21
N ARG A 522 -7.06 24.64 4.53
CA ARG A 522 -8.52 24.80 4.63
C ARG A 522 -9.22 23.56 4.09
N VAL A 523 -10.24 23.15 4.83
CA VAL A 523 -11.07 22.00 4.51
C VAL A 523 -12.55 22.34 4.59
N LYS A 524 -13.33 21.68 3.76
CA LYS A 524 -14.79 21.63 3.86
C LYS A 524 -15.19 20.82 5.11
N PRO A 525 -16.45 20.90 5.58
CA PRO A 525 -16.93 20.02 6.66
C PRO A 525 -16.77 18.53 6.36
N THR A 526 -16.73 18.12 5.09
CA THR A 526 -16.47 16.73 4.65
C THR A 526 -14.99 16.32 4.74
N LEU A 527 -14.11 17.20 5.21
CA LEU A 527 -12.64 17.08 5.25
C LEU A 527 -11.95 17.01 3.89
N GLN A 528 -12.68 17.28 2.80
CA GLN A 528 -12.07 17.57 1.52
C GLN A 528 -11.32 18.90 1.60
N ILE A 529 -10.20 19.02 0.89
CA ILE A 529 -9.51 20.31 0.73
C ILE A 529 -10.50 21.36 0.18
N ASP A 530 -10.40 22.59 0.67
CA ASP A 530 -11.23 23.71 0.20
C ASP A 530 -10.70 24.27 -1.13
N ASP A 531 -10.67 23.39 -2.14
CA ASP A 531 -10.29 23.68 -3.52
C ASP A 531 -11.03 22.72 -4.46
N ASP A 532 -11.98 23.25 -5.24
CA ASP A 532 -12.84 22.46 -6.13
C ASP A 532 -12.07 21.77 -7.27
N SER A 533 -10.82 22.15 -7.55
CA SER A 533 -9.98 21.49 -8.54
C SER A 533 -9.43 20.14 -8.06
N LEU A 534 -9.51 19.88 -6.75
CA LEU A 534 -9.02 18.67 -6.06
C LEU A 534 -10.12 17.98 -5.23
N PRO A 535 -11.27 17.61 -5.83
CA PRO A 535 -12.43 17.11 -5.09
C PRO A 535 -12.16 15.74 -4.42
N ASN A 536 -11.11 15.04 -4.83
CA ASN A 536 -10.71 13.73 -4.34
C ASN A 536 -9.56 13.77 -3.31
N VAL A 537 -9.19 14.96 -2.82
CA VAL A 537 -8.15 15.17 -1.81
C VAL A 537 -8.79 15.53 -0.47
N PHE A 538 -8.39 14.80 0.57
CA PHE A 538 -8.83 14.96 1.95
C PHE A 538 -7.66 15.33 2.84
N VAL A 539 -7.92 16.06 3.92
CA VAL A 539 -6.89 16.51 4.86
C VAL A 539 -7.37 16.29 6.30
N CYS A 540 -6.49 15.74 7.13
CA CYS A 540 -6.81 15.41 8.53
C CYS A 540 -5.60 15.53 9.46
N GLY A 541 -5.85 15.63 10.76
CA GLY A 541 -4.84 15.86 11.79
C GLY A 541 -4.43 17.33 11.92
N ASP A 542 -3.29 17.57 12.56
CA ASP A 542 -2.82 18.93 12.91
C ASP A 542 -2.61 19.86 11.70
N VAL A 543 -2.53 19.33 10.48
CA VAL A 543 -2.37 20.14 9.26
C VAL A 543 -3.69 20.74 8.76
N ALA A 544 -4.85 20.19 9.17
CA ALA A 544 -6.17 20.59 8.70
C ALA A 544 -6.75 21.78 9.49
N ASP A 545 -7.25 22.80 8.79
CA ASP A 545 -7.95 23.94 9.38
C ASP A 545 -9.42 23.58 9.65
N THR A 546 -9.66 22.98 10.81
CA THR A 546 -10.99 22.50 11.21
C THR A 546 -11.68 23.41 12.24
N GLY A 547 -11.10 24.58 12.52
CA GLY A 547 -11.61 25.52 13.51
C GLY A 547 -11.47 25.04 14.97
N VAL A 548 -10.78 23.93 15.23
CA VAL A 548 -10.52 23.44 16.59
C VAL A 548 -9.38 24.25 17.21
N PRO A 549 -9.58 24.89 18.38
CA PRO A 549 -8.54 25.69 19.02
C PRO A 549 -7.32 24.89 19.46
N ASN A 550 -7.48 23.59 19.78
CA ASN A 550 -6.45 22.72 20.35
C ASN A 550 -6.47 21.33 19.68
N PRO A 551 -5.80 21.16 18.51
CA PRO A 551 -5.72 19.87 17.84
C PRO A 551 -5.00 18.83 18.71
N ASN A 552 -5.47 17.58 18.67
CA ASN A 552 -4.92 16.48 19.45
C ASN A 552 -5.15 15.12 18.76
N GLY A 553 -4.50 14.08 19.27
CA GLY A 553 -4.55 12.73 18.67
C GLY A 553 -5.96 12.14 18.55
N ARG A 554 -6.88 12.42 19.50
CA ARG A 554 -8.27 11.93 19.41
C ARG A 554 -9.02 12.57 18.26
N LEU A 555 -8.77 13.86 18.01
CA LEU A 555 -9.34 14.58 16.88
C LEU A 555 -8.79 14.10 15.56
N ALA A 556 -7.48 13.92 15.49
CA ALA A 556 -6.84 13.32 14.33
C ALA A 556 -7.47 11.97 13.96
N MET A 557 -7.78 11.13 14.95
CA MET A 557 -8.48 9.85 14.75
C MET A 557 -9.92 10.02 14.22
N ARG A 558 -10.71 10.93 14.81
CA ARG A 558 -12.10 11.18 14.34
C ARG A 558 -12.14 11.81 12.95
N GLN A 559 -11.21 12.72 12.66
CA GLN A 559 -11.06 13.29 11.33
C GLN A 559 -10.66 12.22 10.32
N ALA A 560 -9.75 11.32 10.68
CA ALA A 560 -9.36 10.19 9.84
C ALA A 560 -10.53 9.25 9.52
N GLU A 561 -11.40 8.97 10.50
CA GLU A 561 -12.62 8.18 10.31
C GLU A 561 -13.55 8.84 9.26
N ILE A 562 -13.87 10.12 9.46
CA ILE A 562 -14.79 10.86 8.57
C ILE A 562 -14.23 11.00 7.16
N ALA A 563 -12.93 11.32 7.04
CA ALA A 563 -12.26 11.39 5.74
C ALA A 563 -12.30 10.02 5.03
N SER A 564 -12.02 8.94 5.76
CA SER A 564 -12.03 7.58 5.21
C SER A 564 -13.43 7.14 4.79
N ASP A 565 -14.46 7.45 5.58
CA ASP A 565 -15.85 7.14 5.25
C ASP A 565 -16.32 7.87 3.98
N ASN A 566 -15.93 9.13 3.83
CA ASN A 566 -16.22 9.89 2.61
C ASN A 566 -15.45 9.33 1.40
N VAL A 567 -14.17 8.95 1.55
CA VAL A 567 -13.42 8.24 0.51
C VAL A 567 -14.12 6.94 0.12
N VAL A 568 -14.60 6.16 1.09
CA VAL A 568 -15.33 4.90 0.84
C VAL A 568 -16.65 5.14 0.14
N LEU A 569 -17.38 6.22 0.47
CA LEU A 569 -18.59 6.61 -0.26
C LEU A 569 -18.28 6.95 -1.73
N MET A 570 -17.26 7.79 -1.96
CA MET A 570 -16.85 8.18 -3.30
C MET A 570 -16.32 6.99 -4.11
N ALA A 571 -15.59 6.07 -3.49
CA ALA A 571 -15.15 4.82 -4.10
C ALA A 571 -16.32 3.91 -4.53
N ARG A 572 -17.50 4.10 -3.94
CA ARG A 572 -18.77 3.43 -4.30
C ARG A 572 -19.64 4.26 -5.25
N GLY A 573 -19.12 5.37 -5.79
CA GLY A 573 -19.84 6.26 -6.70
C GLY A 573 -20.91 7.11 -6.04
N LYS A 574 -20.77 7.40 -4.74
CA LYS A 574 -21.69 8.26 -3.96
C LYS A 574 -20.99 9.56 -3.59
N GLU A 575 -21.78 10.62 -3.42
CA GLU A 575 -21.29 11.90 -2.91
C GLU A 575 -20.85 11.81 -1.44
N PRO A 576 -19.80 12.56 -1.04
CA PRO A 576 -19.40 12.68 0.36
C PRO A 576 -20.49 13.38 1.17
N ARG A 577 -20.78 12.87 2.37
CA ARG A 577 -21.88 13.39 3.22
C ARG A 577 -21.58 13.39 4.71
N TYR A 578 -20.56 12.65 5.14
CA TYR A 578 -20.15 12.67 6.53
C TYR A 578 -19.43 13.98 6.80
N THR A 579 -19.80 14.67 7.88
CA THR A 579 -19.23 15.97 8.21
C THR A 579 -18.57 15.93 9.57
N TYR A 580 -17.40 16.54 9.65
CA TYR A 580 -16.70 16.81 10.90
C TYR A 580 -17.27 18.09 11.50
N LYS A 581 -17.69 17.97 12.76
CA LYS A 581 -18.05 19.10 13.62
C LYS A 581 -17.35 18.89 14.96
N PRO A 582 -16.63 19.89 15.48
CA PRO A 582 -16.08 19.81 16.81
C PRO A 582 -17.18 19.53 17.84
N ALA A 583 -17.00 18.49 18.65
CA ALA A 583 -17.90 18.16 19.74
C ALA A 583 -17.34 18.66 21.08
N TRP A 584 -18.18 18.70 22.11
CA TRP A 584 -17.81 19.15 23.45
C TRP A 584 -16.57 18.43 24.05
N GLY A 585 -16.41 17.14 23.77
CA GLY A 585 -15.26 16.34 24.24
C GLY A 585 -13.97 16.49 23.43
N ASP A 586 -13.93 17.37 22.43
CA ASP A 586 -12.80 17.49 21.52
C ASP A 586 -11.64 18.33 22.08
N GLY A 587 -11.94 19.24 23.00
CA GLY A 587 -10.95 20.08 23.69
C GLY A 587 -10.21 19.41 24.85
N VAL A 588 -10.31 18.07 24.97
CA VAL A 588 -9.77 17.35 26.13
C VAL A 588 -8.24 17.27 26.10
N ILE A 589 -7.62 17.66 27.20
CA ILE A 589 -6.20 17.44 27.47
C ILE A 589 -6.01 16.78 28.83
N LYS A 590 -5.09 15.82 28.92
CA LYS A 590 -4.54 15.37 30.21
C LYS A 590 -3.15 15.99 30.30
N LEU A 591 -3.01 16.99 31.16
CA LEU A 591 -1.76 17.73 31.36
C LEU A 591 -1.06 17.19 32.60
N THR A 592 0.18 16.72 32.46
CA THR A 592 1.01 16.36 33.61
C THR A 592 1.60 17.60 34.27
N LEU A 593 1.69 17.59 35.61
CA LEU A 593 2.13 18.72 36.44
C LEU A 593 3.16 18.23 37.47
N GLY A 594 4.20 17.58 36.94
CA GLY A 594 5.15 16.73 37.66
C GLY A 594 4.87 15.24 37.45
N LEU A 595 5.71 14.41 38.07
CA LEU A 595 5.70 12.96 37.86
C LEU A 595 4.50 12.27 38.49
N ASP A 596 3.92 12.85 39.55
CA ASP A 596 2.90 12.24 40.40
C ASP A 596 1.51 12.88 40.29
N ARG A 597 1.34 13.91 39.44
CA ARG A 597 0.08 14.66 39.31
C ARG A 597 -0.25 14.99 37.87
N SER A 598 -1.55 14.97 37.56
CA SER A 598 -2.09 15.52 36.32
C SER A 598 -3.44 16.18 36.54
N ILE A 599 -3.86 16.94 35.53
CA ILE A 599 -5.22 17.46 35.42
C ILE A 599 -5.76 17.01 34.07
N THR A 600 -6.89 16.32 34.08
CA THR A 600 -7.70 16.14 32.86
C THR A 600 -8.66 17.32 32.74
N HIS A 601 -8.53 18.08 31.66
CA HIS A 601 -9.33 19.27 31.38
C HIS A 601 -10.25 18.99 30.19
N PHE A 602 -11.52 19.32 30.35
CA PHE A 602 -12.52 19.36 29.30
C PHE A 602 -12.90 20.82 29.06
N TRP A 603 -12.99 21.24 27.81
CA TRP A 603 -13.33 22.62 27.46
C TRP A 603 -13.94 22.73 26.07
N ASP A 604 -14.97 23.57 25.97
CA ASP A 604 -15.74 23.80 24.75
C ASP A 604 -15.71 25.25 24.25
N GLY A 605 -14.82 26.06 24.83
CA GLY A 605 -14.75 27.50 24.57
C GLY A 605 -15.53 28.36 25.56
N LYS A 606 -16.50 27.79 26.30
CA LYS A 606 -17.38 28.51 27.22
C LYS A 606 -17.30 28.00 28.66
N SER A 607 -17.35 26.69 28.83
CA SER A 607 -17.36 25.99 30.12
C SER A 607 -16.17 25.04 30.20
N GLU A 608 -15.67 24.83 31.42
CA GLU A 608 -14.59 23.89 31.67
C GLU A 608 -14.85 22.96 32.85
N LEU A 609 -14.31 21.75 32.75
CA LEU A 609 -14.26 20.79 33.84
C LEU A 609 -12.81 20.36 34.05
N LEU A 610 -12.38 20.32 35.31
CA LEU A 610 -11.04 19.91 35.71
C LEU A 610 -11.14 18.71 36.64
N PHE A 611 -10.40 17.66 36.31
CA PHE A 611 -10.29 16.45 37.11
C PHE A 611 -8.81 16.23 37.49
N PRO A 612 -8.38 16.77 38.65
CA PRO A 612 -7.06 16.48 39.20
C PRO A 612 -6.93 15.00 39.56
N ALA A 613 -5.76 14.43 39.27
CA ALA A 613 -5.44 13.04 39.60
C ALA A 613 -4.03 12.91 40.16
N LYS A 614 -3.81 11.86 40.97
CA LYS A 614 -2.47 11.38 41.29
C LYS A 614 -2.09 10.29 40.30
N ASP A 615 -0.96 10.43 39.64
CA ASP A 615 -0.42 9.44 38.72
C ASP A 615 0.65 8.60 39.43
N ARG A 616 0.70 7.30 39.11
CA ARG A 616 1.71 6.37 39.63
C ARG A 616 2.56 5.75 38.53
N ASP A 617 2.07 5.79 37.29
CA ASP A 617 2.75 5.22 36.15
C ASP A 617 3.59 6.30 35.45
N ILE A 618 4.91 6.19 35.65
CA ILE A 618 5.90 7.05 34.99
C ILE A 618 5.79 6.96 33.46
N ALA A 619 5.42 5.80 32.91
CA ALA A 619 5.29 5.60 31.48
C ALA A 619 3.97 6.12 30.89
N MET A 620 3.11 6.75 31.70
CA MET A 620 1.86 7.40 31.27
C MET A 620 0.90 6.48 30.48
N ALA A 621 0.81 5.22 30.87
CA ALA A 621 -0.02 4.18 30.24
C ALA A 621 0.25 4.01 28.74
N VAL A 622 1.50 4.23 28.30
CA VAL A 622 1.93 4.07 26.91
C VAL A 622 1.72 2.64 26.39
N ASP A 623 1.70 1.63 27.26
CA ASP A 623 1.34 0.25 26.93
C ASP A 623 -0.04 0.14 26.25
N ARG A 624 -0.99 0.98 26.67
CA ARG A 624 -2.32 1.06 26.04
C ARG A 624 -2.24 1.62 24.63
N ALA A 625 -1.33 2.57 24.38
CA ALA A 625 -1.10 3.12 23.05
C ALA A 625 -0.48 2.08 22.11
N TRP A 626 0.49 1.29 22.60
CA TRP A 626 1.04 0.14 21.86
C TRP A 626 -0.07 -0.82 21.45
N SER A 627 -0.91 -1.20 22.39
CA SER A 627 -2.04 -2.11 22.15
C SER A 627 -3.05 -1.53 21.16
N ALA A 628 -3.35 -0.23 21.27
CA ALA A 628 -4.26 0.47 20.35
C ALA A 628 -3.78 0.47 18.89
N ILE A 629 -2.47 0.41 18.68
CA ILE A 629 -1.87 0.28 17.34
C ILE A 629 -1.45 -1.15 16.98
N SER A 630 -2.05 -2.15 17.63
CA SER A 630 -1.83 -3.58 17.32
C SER A 630 -0.37 -4.03 17.50
N ALA A 631 0.37 -3.37 18.39
CA ALA A 631 1.69 -3.77 18.82
C ALA A 631 1.63 -4.39 20.23
N LYS A 632 2.43 -5.43 20.46
CA LYS A 632 2.58 -5.99 21.81
C LYS A 632 3.43 -5.00 22.64
N PRO A 633 2.95 -4.51 23.79
CA PRO A 633 3.65 -3.48 24.55
C PRO A 633 5.12 -3.80 24.81
N PHE A 634 6.01 -2.87 24.45
CA PHE A 634 7.45 -2.92 24.70
C PHE A 634 8.19 -4.08 24.03
N HIS A 635 7.60 -4.69 22.99
CA HIS A 635 8.25 -5.70 22.18
C HIS A 635 8.52 -5.17 20.77
N ASP A 636 9.79 -5.06 20.41
CA ASP A 636 10.21 -4.69 19.05
C ASP A 636 10.14 -5.91 18.13
N THR A 637 9.14 -5.93 17.27
CA THR A 637 9.01 -6.93 16.19
C THR A 637 8.67 -6.21 14.88
N GLY A 638 9.27 -5.04 14.66
CA GLY A 638 8.89 -4.13 13.58
C GLY A 638 9.05 -4.75 12.19
N VAL A 639 8.30 -4.21 11.22
CA VAL A 639 8.33 -4.66 9.81
C VAL A 639 9.73 -4.57 9.19
N HIS A 640 10.62 -3.73 9.73
CA HIS A 640 11.94 -3.49 9.17
C HIS A 640 12.99 -4.56 9.50
N ASP A 641 12.79 -5.34 10.57
CA ASP A 641 13.64 -6.49 10.94
C ASP A 641 13.36 -7.74 10.11
N THR A 642 12.40 -7.67 9.18
CA THR A 642 12.19 -8.73 8.20
C THR A 642 12.98 -8.44 6.91
N PRO A 643 13.71 -9.44 6.35
CA PRO A 643 14.45 -9.30 5.10
C PRO A 643 13.61 -8.67 4.00
N ALA A 644 14.25 -7.91 3.09
CA ALA A 644 13.56 -7.16 2.03
C ALA A 644 12.57 -8.00 1.21
N GLU A 645 12.82 -9.31 1.09
CA GLU A 645 11.98 -10.29 0.40
C GLU A 645 10.62 -10.56 1.08
N LYS A 646 10.47 -10.21 2.37
CA LYS A 646 9.21 -10.35 3.14
C LYS A 646 8.39 -9.06 3.21
N ARG A 647 8.83 -7.96 2.57
CA ARG A 647 8.20 -6.62 2.65
C ARG A 647 7.07 -6.39 1.64
N VAL A 648 6.30 -7.41 1.31
CA VAL A 648 5.06 -7.28 0.55
C VAL A 648 3.92 -7.79 1.42
N TYR A 649 3.27 -6.87 2.13
CA TYR A 649 2.02 -7.15 2.85
C TYR A 649 0.81 -6.86 1.96
#